data_AF-A0AAD9GSZ5-F1
#
_entry.id   AF-A0AAD9GSZ5-F1
#
_cell.length_a   1.000
_cell.length_b   1.000
_cell.length_c   1.000
_cell.angle_alpha   90.00
_cell.angle_beta   90.00
_cell.angle_gamma   90.00
#
_symmetry.space_group_name_H-M   'P 1'
#
loop_
_entity.id
_entity.type
_entity.pdbx_description
1 polymer ?
#
loop_
_entity_poly.entity_id
_entity_poly.type
_entity_poly.pdbx_seq_one_letter_code
_entity_poly.pdbx_strand_id
1 'polypeptide(L)'
;MTTLALMEENVKKLAPLFVLVCRLLLRIAQTFIKALQGYLSIGTLPAHIIKLEKLLNETGWDQERAGEELYEASCNGDLNVVEWLCAKAPKHLANGFVNGKGGHCRLLPLSAAAFHGHLDIMEFLVSNGARINEKGDEGRTALHEAATGGHLIVVQWLVANDSKVNVKDTNGWTPLHRAASCGHFPVVQWLVCQGSSLNEKNNIGQTPLYAAASTGKLAVVQWLAANGARINERNITGQTAMNAAASMGHLDVVQWLVKEGAPVNGKDNEKRTALFAAASMGHLPVVQRLVDNGASLFNKDVSDRTVLHVAASTLEGNLSVIDFLTTEGLEPFDRDKLGNTAMHYAVTGHRYEIVYLFLRDFQNRMPPKADLLHTLFAAARADEVGIIQLLKDKYQADICHVNTQGRTMLHQAAVGGAINVVKLLLDVGVEIDQTDHFGSTPMIEACRNGQIGVVRRFLDAGASVSTANLAGRTVLHYAAGYPELTTMLLNYGVHIDSCDKRGWTPLHCAAAAGHLETVKILLENGAKGTCSTLCSKTAMVLAIERGYSDVVKYFVECTTTEDNLPVSSKESAETLAGCEEYILNPTDVHFDSSWGVNISGTWLDSPIEVKVKKHSYSKNVVEELSRWSKLNHPHVVKLYGICYSESISNPFFVYERPTHGSLLEYIADPRNAISRLEIWRKLYEAALGLQYLHDRDLVHGDIRCGSIVITEDGVAKLRNLGSDHCYRPAWTAPEVLSGFPRSFESDIYAFGITIIQAILCVWDPWDLDGVGLEDTILSGFLPDKPVDMTPAQWQLVERMCSYNPRSRLSAADVARELELLSHDHSNSLTGYNPCEMLKKLEDLPGFLEGIDDEGEREEVLTYLRFELSKYLTYYATSAMSTIPRVKNAIVALGVTKNDWFIPAYEVEFDQFDEFSRGAFGKVYHGKWKRSDVVVKKVELKDEGDQAAFLNEVKIWFKLFHPHVVHLFGACHIGQPFFVCEYAGRGQLDAYLRRHPEYLYERLYEAALGLRYLRVKQVVHGDLKCNNILIGSDGRAKLTDFGLSTTVSKEPEEDPKDNGNLGAIRWKAPEVLRGEKATFASDIYSFGMCILEAASGTYPWGVTLDPVVKYYVLKLKKLPQRPSNCTEATYNLVERMCRYEPSARTNIDQVIAELSALR
;
A
#
# COMPACT_ATOMS: atom_id res chain seq x y z
N MET A 1 3.29 17.77 -79.55
CA MET A 1 2.47 16.69 -78.97
C MET A 1 3.28 15.42 -78.78
N THR A 2 3.56 14.62 -79.81
CA THR A 2 4.33 13.35 -79.68
C THR A 2 5.70 13.51 -79.01
N THR A 3 6.50 14.53 -79.39
CA THR A 3 7.77 14.87 -78.71
C THR A 3 7.60 15.30 -77.26
N LEU A 4 6.47 15.92 -76.90
CA LEU A 4 6.15 16.33 -75.54
C LEU A 4 5.75 15.12 -74.68
N ALA A 5 4.94 14.20 -75.21
CA ALA A 5 4.62 12.93 -74.56
C ALA A 5 5.89 12.08 -74.36
N LEU A 6 6.79 12.03 -75.35
CA LEU A 6 8.07 11.32 -75.23
C LEU A 6 8.98 11.95 -74.16
N MET A 7 8.99 13.29 -74.05
CA MET A 7 9.67 13.98 -72.94
C MET A 7 9.03 13.68 -71.59
N GLU A 8 7.70 13.69 -71.48
CA GLU A 8 6.99 13.44 -70.22
C GLU A 8 7.13 11.98 -69.75
N GLU A 9 7.12 11.03 -70.67
CA GLU A 9 7.39 9.60 -70.39
C GLU A 9 8.85 9.38 -69.99
N ASN A 10 9.80 10.03 -70.67
CA ASN A 10 11.21 9.99 -70.28
C ASN A 10 11.46 10.67 -68.93
N VAL A 11 10.78 11.77 -68.61
CA VAL A 11 10.83 12.40 -67.28
C VAL A 11 10.21 11.50 -66.22
N LYS A 12 9.11 10.78 -66.51
CA LYS A 12 8.52 9.79 -65.59
C LYS A 12 9.41 8.55 -65.38
N LYS A 13 10.23 8.17 -66.37
CA LYS A 13 11.25 7.11 -66.27
C LYS A 13 12.54 7.59 -65.58
N LEU A 14 12.93 8.84 -65.79
CA LEU A 14 14.12 9.45 -65.20
C LEU A 14 13.89 10.01 -63.80
N ALA A 15 12.67 10.38 -63.40
CA ALA A 15 12.41 10.92 -62.06
C ALA A 15 12.69 9.92 -60.93
N PRO A 16 12.30 8.63 -61.01
CA PRO A 16 12.76 7.61 -60.06
C PRO A 16 14.28 7.45 -60.07
N LEU A 17 14.91 7.52 -61.26
CA LEU A 17 16.36 7.43 -61.41
C LEU A 17 17.07 8.66 -60.80
N PHE A 18 16.48 9.85 -60.92
CA PHE A 18 16.99 11.11 -60.40
C PHE A 18 16.79 11.20 -58.89
N VAL A 19 15.65 10.72 -58.35
CA VAL A 19 15.46 10.56 -56.90
C VAL A 19 16.41 9.48 -56.35
N LEU A 20 16.66 8.40 -57.08
CA LEU A 20 17.65 7.38 -56.70
C LEU A 20 19.08 7.93 -56.74
N VAL A 21 19.45 8.69 -57.77
CA VAL A 21 20.75 9.37 -57.89
C VAL A 21 20.89 10.47 -56.85
N CYS A 22 19.86 11.26 -56.56
CA CYS A 22 19.88 12.23 -55.46
C CYS A 22 19.97 11.54 -54.10
N ARG A 23 19.27 10.42 -53.85
CA ARG A 23 19.44 9.61 -52.62
C ARG A 23 20.82 8.95 -52.55
N LEU A 24 21.39 8.54 -53.68
CA LEU A 24 22.74 7.96 -53.75
C LEU A 24 23.80 9.04 -53.53
N LEU A 25 23.62 10.24 -54.09
CA LEU A 25 24.48 11.40 -53.85
C LEU A 25 24.31 11.94 -52.43
N LEU A 26 23.11 11.88 -51.84
CA LEU A 26 22.88 12.21 -50.43
C LEU A 26 23.55 11.17 -49.54
N ARG A 27 23.43 9.87 -49.82
CA ARG A 27 24.15 8.81 -49.10
C ARG A 27 25.66 8.88 -49.30
N ILE A 28 26.15 9.24 -50.48
CA ILE A 28 27.59 9.46 -50.72
C ILE A 28 28.04 10.70 -49.94
N ALA A 29 27.30 11.81 -49.98
CA ALA A 29 27.60 13.00 -49.20
C ALA A 29 27.54 12.74 -47.69
N GLN A 30 26.55 11.99 -47.20
CA GLN A 30 26.43 11.58 -45.80
C GLN A 30 27.53 10.60 -45.38
N THR A 31 27.93 9.67 -46.25
CA THR A 31 29.09 8.79 -46.01
C THR A 31 30.40 9.59 -46.03
N PHE A 32 30.52 10.59 -46.91
CA PHE A 32 31.70 11.47 -47.00
C PHE A 32 31.75 12.46 -45.82
N ILE A 33 30.59 12.92 -45.34
CA ILE A 33 30.44 13.74 -44.12
C ILE A 33 30.72 12.89 -42.89
N LYS A 34 30.20 11.66 -42.76
CA LYS A 34 30.58 10.74 -41.67
C LYS A 34 32.07 10.35 -41.72
N ALA A 35 32.66 10.21 -42.91
CA ALA A 35 34.09 9.99 -43.07
C ALA A 35 34.92 11.22 -42.67
N LEU A 36 34.49 12.43 -43.04
CA LEU A 36 35.11 13.69 -42.62
C LEU A 36 34.94 13.94 -41.12
N GLN A 37 33.77 13.65 -40.55
CA GLN A 37 33.50 13.69 -39.10
C GLN A 37 34.40 12.69 -38.37
N GLY A 38 34.51 11.44 -38.86
CA GLY A 38 35.44 10.44 -38.31
C GLY A 38 36.92 10.80 -38.43
N TYR A 39 37.30 11.65 -39.40
CA TYR A 39 38.64 12.22 -39.51
C TYR A 39 38.85 13.49 -38.64
N LEU A 40 37.77 14.21 -38.32
CA LEU A 40 37.78 15.39 -37.44
C LEU A 40 37.58 15.03 -35.96
N SER A 41 37.00 13.86 -35.65
CA SER A 41 36.72 13.39 -34.29
C SER A 41 37.89 12.65 -33.62
N ILE A 42 39.12 12.81 -34.13
CA ILE A 42 40.34 12.38 -33.43
C ILE A 42 40.66 13.43 -32.36
N GLY A 43 39.85 13.49 -31.30
CA GLY A 43 40.09 14.46 -30.22
C GLY A 43 38.93 14.88 -29.32
N THR A 44 37.90 14.05 -29.08
CA THR A 44 37.11 13.96 -27.83
C THR A 44 35.87 13.09 -28.08
N LEU A 45 35.53 12.22 -27.12
CA LEU A 45 34.21 11.61 -27.03
C LEU A 45 33.30 12.58 -26.25
N PRO A 46 31.98 12.64 -26.52
CA PRO A 46 31.03 13.38 -25.68
C PRO A 46 31.17 13.03 -24.19
N ALA A 47 31.05 14.00 -23.29
CA ALA A 47 31.33 13.83 -21.85
C ALA A 47 30.54 12.66 -21.22
N HIS A 48 29.26 12.50 -21.60
CA HIS A 48 28.43 11.37 -21.18
C HIS A 48 29.02 10.01 -21.59
N ILE A 49 29.57 9.91 -22.80
CA ILE A 49 30.22 8.71 -23.31
C ILE A 49 31.57 8.45 -22.63
N ILE A 50 32.35 9.49 -22.29
CA ILE A 50 33.56 9.33 -21.48
C ILE A 50 33.20 8.80 -20.07
N LYS A 51 32.13 9.30 -19.47
CA LYS A 51 31.63 8.87 -18.16
C LYS A 51 31.17 7.41 -18.19
N LEU A 52 30.40 7.01 -19.21
CA LEU A 52 29.99 5.61 -19.45
C LEU A 52 31.20 4.69 -19.72
N GLU A 53 32.16 5.12 -20.54
CA GLU A 53 33.38 4.35 -20.83
C GLU A 53 34.19 4.11 -19.55
N LYS A 54 34.34 5.13 -18.69
CA LYS A 54 35.00 4.97 -17.39
C LYS A 54 34.23 4.02 -16.48
N LEU A 55 32.91 4.19 -16.36
CA LEU A 55 32.04 3.40 -15.51
C LEU A 55 32.05 1.89 -15.86
N LEU A 56 31.93 1.56 -17.15
CA LEU A 56 31.97 0.18 -17.65
C LEU A 56 33.36 -0.46 -17.54
N ASN A 57 34.44 0.32 -17.64
CA ASN A 57 35.80 -0.17 -17.38
C ASN A 57 36.07 -0.40 -15.88
N GLU A 58 35.47 0.40 -14.99
CA GLU A 58 35.65 0.29 -13.53
C GLU A 58 34.81 -0.85 -12.91
N THR A 59 33.60 -1.13 -13.40
CA THR A 59 32.79 -2.27 -12.92
C THR A 59 33.05 -3.58 -13.65
N GLY A 60 33.79 -3.53 -14.76
CA GLY A 60 33.85 -4.61 -15.74
C GLY A 60 32.66 -4.58 -16.72
N TRP A 61 32.86 -5.18 -17.90
CA TRP A 61 31.86 -5.17 -18.97
C TRP A 61 30.70 -6.12 -18.66
N ASP A 62 29.61 -5.56 -18.15
CA ASP A 62 28.33 -6.22 -17.99
C ASP A 62 27.44 -6.02 -19.24
N GLN A 63 26.88 -7.11 -19.77
CA GLN A 63 25.98 -7.07 -20.93
C GLN A 63 24.54 -6.67 -20.56
N GLU A 64 24.12 -6.91 -19.30
CA GLU A 64 22.81 -6.51 -18.81
C GLU A 64 22.76 -4.97 -18.70
N ARG A 65 23.70 -4.38 -17.95
CA ARG A 65 23.85 -2.93 -17.83
C ARG A 65 24.10 -2.22 -19.16
N ALA A 66 24.97 -2.74 -20.03
CA ALA A 66 25.18 -2.15 -21.36
C ALA A 66 23.89 -2.21 -22.23
N GLY A 67 22.97 -3.12 -21.94
CA GLY A 67 21.63 -3.17 -22.50
C GLY A 67 20.67 -2.14 -21.89
N GLU A 68 20.68 -1.96 -20.56
CA GLU A 68 19.92 -0.91 -19.85
C GLU A 68 20.25 0.48 -20.43
N GLU A 69 21.55 0.83 -20.52
CA GLU A 69 22.04 2.11 -21.08
C GLU A 69 21.69 2.27 -22.57
N LEU A 70 21.69 1.18 -23.36
CA LEU A 70 21.31 1.19 -24.78
C LEU A 70 19.80 1.44 -24.96
N TYR A 71 18.97 0.94 -24.04
CA TYR A 71 17.54 1.19 -24.00
C TYR A 71 17.23 2.64 -23.59
N GLU A 72 17.83 3.12 -22.50
CA GLU A 72 17.78 4.53 -22.04
C GLU A 72 18.12 5.51 -23.17
N ALA A 73 19.27 5.34 -23.83
CA ALA A 73 19.67 6.18 -24.95
C ALA A 73 18.69 6.11 -26.14
N SER A 74 18.05 4.96 -26.35
CA SER A 74 17.03 4.76 -27.38
C SER A 74 15.65 5.32 -27.02
N CYS A 75 15.35 5.57 -25.74
CA CYS A 75 14.21 6.38 -25.31
C CYS A 75 14.51 7.87 -25.49
N ASN A 76 15.70 8.30 -25.05
CA ASN A 76 16.10 9.70 -24.96
C ASN A 76 16.50 10.34 -26.30
N GLY A 77 16.80 9.53 -27.33
CA GLY A 77 17.17 10.03 -28.66
C GLY A 77 18.66 10.31 -28.85
N ASP A 78 19.54 9.83 -27.96
CA ASP A 78 20.99 10.01 -28.10
C ASP A 78 21.61 8.97 -29.04
N LEU A 79 21.55 9.27 -30.34
CA LEU A 79 22.20 8.49 -31.38
C LEU A 79 23.70 8.31 -31.12
N ASN A 80 24.42 9.26 -30.50
CA ASN A 80 25.87 9.14 -30.30
C ASN A 80 26.19 8.04 -29.27
N VAL A 81 25.42 7.98 -28.18
CA VAL A 81 25.55 6.92 -27.16
C VAL A 81 25.17 5.57 -27.76
N VAL A 82 24.11 5.51 -28.56
CA VAL A 82 23.71 4.28 -29.30
C VAL A 82 24.81 3.83 -30.28
N GLU A 83 25.39 4.73 -31.07
CA GLU A 83 26.46 4.39 -32.03
C GLU A 83 27.73 3.90 -31.29
N TRP A 84 28.09 4.52 -30.17
CA TRP A 84 29.26 4.13 -29.37
C TRP A 84 29.05 2.79 -28.64
N LEU A 85 27.92 2.57 -27.97
CA LEU A 85 27.61 1.31 -27.29
C LEU A 85 27.64 0.14 -28.28
N CYS A 86 27.00 0.28 -29.44
CA CYS A 86 26.99 -0.76 -30.48
C CYS A 86 28.37 -0.99 -31.13
N ALA A 87 29.26 0.00 -31.12
CA ALA A 87 30.63 -0.14 -31.63
C ALA A 87 31.59 -0.83 -30.63
N LYS A 88 31.28 -0.78 -29.32
CA LYS A 88 32.05 -1.44 -28.25
C LYS A 88 31.55 -2.85 -27.94
N ALA A 89 30.24 -3.08 -28.07
CA ALA A 89 29.58 -4.35 -27.76
C ALA A 89 29.70 -5.41 -28.87
N PRO A 90 29.55 -6.72 -28.56
CA PRO A 90 29.32 -7.73 -29.58
C PRO A 90 27.98 -7.48 -30.30
N LYS A 91 27.91 -7.79 -31.61
CA LYS A 91 26.75 -7.54 -32.50
C LYS A 91 25.40 -8.11 -32.03
N HIS A 92 25.40 -8.98 -31.02
CA HIS A 92 24.18 -9.48 -30.39
C HIS A 92 23.48 -8.44 -29.52
N LEU A 93 24.16 -7.39 -29.04
CA LEU A 93 23.54 -6.35 -28.19
C LEU A 93 22.50 -5.49 -28.93
N ALA A 94 22.61 -5.33 -30.25
CA ALA A 94 21.56 -4.72 -31.08
C ALA A 94 20.28 -5.60 -31.19
N ASN A 95 20.37 -6.88 -30.80
CA ASN A 95 19.23 -7.77 -30.55
C ASN A 95 19.13 -8.12 -29.04
N GLY A 96 19.75 -7.29 -28.19
CA GLY A 96 19.97 -7.58 -26.79
C GLY A 96 18.67 -7.73 -26.03
N PHE A 97 18.64 -8.74 -25.15
CA PHE A 97 17.58 -8.94 -24.18
C PHE A 97 18.07 -8.25 -22.90
N VAL A 98 17.47 -7.13 -22.51
CA VAL A 98 17.68 -6.59 -21.16
C VAL A 98 16.65 -7.26 -20.27
N ASN A 99 17.12 -8.04 -19.28
CA ASN A 99 16.27 -8.52 -18.21
C ASN A 99 16.23 -7.42 -17.14
N GLY A 100 15.15 -6.65 -17.07
CA GLY A 100 14.98 -5.69 -15.99
C GLY A 100 14.99 -6.40 -14.63
N LYS A 101 15.73 -5.86 -13.65
CA LYS A 101 15.80 -6.39 -12.27
C LYS A 101 14.39 -6.40 -11.66
N GLY A 102 13.80 -7.59 -11.56
CA GLY A 102 12.37 -7.80 -11.32
C GLY A 102 11.72 -8.88 -12.21
N GLY A 103 12.40 -9.30 -13.29
CA GLY A 103 12.14 -10.58 -13.97
C GLY A 103 11.02 -10.61 -15.03
N HIS A 104 10.33 -9.50 -15.32
CA HIS A 104 9.11 -9.50 -16.12
C HIS A 104 9.05 -8.50 -17.30
N CYS A 105 10.18 -7.94 -17.74
CA CYS A 105 10.24 -7.08 -18.94
C CYS A 105 11.55 -7.28 -19.74
N ARG A 106 11.44 -7.94 -20.91
CA ARG A 106 12.41 -7.95 -22.02
C ARG A 106 12.38 -6.61 -22.74
N LEU A 107 13.23 -5.68 -22.32
CA LEU A 107 13.34 -4.38 -22.97
C LEU A 107 14.03 -4.53 -24.34
N LEU A 108 13.50 -3.84 -25.35
CA LEU A 108 14.00 -3.85 -26.73
C LEU A 108 14.30 -2.40 -27.17
N PRO A 109 15.58 -2.01 -27.33
CA PRO A 109 15.96 -0.63 -27.72
C PRO A 109 15.29 -0.15 -29.02
N LEU A 110 15.12 -1.05 -30.00
CA LEU A 110 14.41 -0.76 -31.25
C LEU A 110 12.93 -0.41 -31.04
N SER A 111 12.29 -0.98 -30.01
CA SER A 111 10.89 -0.70 -29.65
C SER A 111 10.75 0.61 -28.88
N ALA A 112 11.74 0.98 -28.05
CA ALA A 112 11.80 2.30 -27.41
C ALA A 112 11.95 3.42 -28.45
N ALA A 113 12.95 3.30 -29.34
CA ALA A 113 13.13 4.27 -30.42
C ALA A 113 11.88 4.38 -31.32
N ALA A 114 11.15 3.28 -31.52
CA ALA A 114 9.87 3.27 -32.22
C ALA A 114 8.75 3.99 -31.45
N PHE A 115 8.66 3.79 -30.13
CA PHE A 115 7.66 4.44 -29.26
C PHE A 115 7.84 5.96 -29.23
N HIS A 116 9.08 6.45 -29.19
CA HIS A 116 9.41 7.89 -29.11
C HIS A 116 9.65 8.56 -30.46
N GLY A 117 9.75 7.80 -31.56
CA GLY A 117 9.82 8.32 -32.93
C GLY A 117 11.23 8.54 -33.51
N HIS A 118 12.27 8.06 -32.84
CA HIS A 118 13.69 8.28 -33.17
C HIS A 118 14.15 7.41 -34.35
N LEU A 119 13.71 7.78 -35.55
CA LEU A 119 13.91 7.01 -36.78
C LEU A 119 15.40 6.75 -37.11
N ASP A 120 16.28 7.70 -36.83
CA ASP A 120 17.73 7.59 -37.07
C ASP A 120 18.40 6.52 -36.19
N ILE A 121 18.02 6.46 -34.91
CA ILE A 121 18.38 5.36 -34.01
C ILE A 121 17.87 4.03 -34.55
N MET A 122 16.64 3.97 -35.08
CA MET A 122 16.10 2.75 -35.67
C MET A 122 16.84 2.32 -36.95
N GLU A 123 17.16 3.26 -37.86
CA GLU A 123 17.97 2.97 -39.04
C GLU A 123 19.35 2.43 -38.65
N PHE A 124 19.97 3.01 -37.62
CA PHE A 124 21.27 2.56 -37.12
C PHE A 124 21.21 1.18 -36.45
N LEU A 125 20.28 0.95 -35.51
CA LEU A 125 20.14 -0.33 -34.80
C LEU A 125 19.89 -1.47 -35.80
N VAL A 126 19.00 -1.27 -36.77
CA VAL A 126 18.69 -2.25 -37.82
C VAL A 126 19.88 -2.47 -38.75
N SER A 127 20.64 -1.42 -39.10
CA SER A 127 21.90 -1.55 -39.86
C SER A 127 22.97 -2.35 -39.11
N ASN A 128 22.94 -2.36 -37.77
CA ASN A 128 23.79 -3.20 -36.92
C ASN A 128 23.20 -4.59 -36.63
N GLY A 129 22.06 -4.92 -37.23
CA GLY A 129 21.46 -6.25 -37.21
C GLY A 129 20.24 -6.42 -36.29
N ALA A 130 19.70 -5.34 -35.71
CA ALA A 130 18.47 -5.41 -34.91
C ALA A 130 17.29 -5.93 -35.74
N ARG A 131 16.56 -6.92 -35.20
CA ARG A 131 15.43 -7.56 -35.86
C ARG A 131 14.15 -6.71 -35.79
N ILE A 132 13.79 -6.11 -36.92
CA ILE A 132 12.59 -5.26 -37.12
C ILE A 132 11.29 -5.90 -36.60
N ASN A 133 11.11 -7.19 -36.85
CA ASN A 133 9.90 -7.96 -36.50
C ASN A 133 10.02 -8.76 -35.18
N GLU A 134 11.03 -8.48 -34.36
CA GLU A 134 11.18 -9.12 -33.04
C GLU A 134 10.05 -8.68 -32.09
N LYS A 135 9.71 -9.55 -31.12
CA LYS A 135 8.60 -9.36 -30.19
C LYS A 135 9.08 -9.17 -28.75
N GLY A 136 8.58 -8.14 -28.06
CA GLY A 136 8.68 -8.06 -26.60
C GLY A 136 7.74 -9.05 -25.90
N ASP A 137 7.68 -9.05 -24.57
CA ASP A 137 6.96 -10.09 -23.79
C ASP A 137 5.44 -10.06 -23.97
N GLU A 138 4.84 -8.87 -24.08
CA GLU A 138 3.45 -8.71 -24.54
C GLU A 138 3.26 -9.11 -26.03
N GLY A 139 4.25 -9.70 -26.70
CA GLY A 139 4.20 -10.02 -28.13
C GLY A 139 4.14 -8.80 -29.03
N ARG A 140 4.27 -7.58 -28.50
CA ARG A 140 4.31 -6.33 -29.25
C ARG A 140 5.58 -6.23 -30.07
N THR A 141 5.54 -5.47 -31.14
CA THR A 141 6.67 -5.21 -32.06
C THR A 141 6.90 -3.71 -32.17
N ALA A 142 8.03 -3.28 -32.74
CA ALA A 142 8.29 -1.85 -33.03
C ALA A 142 7.12 -1.16 -33.79
N LEU A 143 6.39 -1.88 -34.65
CA LEU A 143 5.22 -1.36 -35.35
C LEU A 143 4.00 -1.15 -34.45
N HIS A 144 3.85 -1.91 -33.36
CA HIS A 144 2.86 -1.61 -32.33
C HIS A 144 3.23 -0.32 -31.61
N GLU A 145 4.49 -0.17 -31.18
CA GLU A 145 4.88 0.99 -30.36
C GLU A 145 4.94 2.30 -31.14
N ALA A 146 5.41 2.29 -32.38
CA ALA A 146 5.28 3.46 -33.26
C ALA A 146 3.81 3.84 -33.54
N ALA A 147 2.88 2.88 -33.47
CA ALA A 147 1.46 3.14 -33.53
C ALA A 147 0.87 3.60 -32.19
N THR A 148 1.43 3.18 -31.05
CA THR A 148 1.08 3.65 -29.70
C THR A 148 1.50 5.10 -29.48
N GLY A 149 2.69 5.51 -29.94
CA GLY A 149 3.19 6.90 -29.86
C GLY A 149 2.76 7.82 -31.02
N GLY A 150 2.27 7.25 -32.12
CA GLY A 150 1.70 8.00 -33.24
C GLY A 150 2.69 8.47 -34.32
N HIS A 151 3.91 7.92 -34.34
CA HIS A 151 5.01 8.36 -35.20
C HIS A 151 4.85 7.85 -36.64
N LEU A 152 4.02 8.52 -37.44
CA LEU A 152 3.68 8.13 -38.81
C LEU A 152 4.90 7.84 -39.71
N ILE A 153 6.00 8.60 -39.59
CA ILE A 153 7.20 8.40 -40.42
C ILE A 153 7.89 7.07 -40.04
N VAL A 154 7.96 6.75 -38.75
CA VAL A 154 8.48 5.45 -38.27
C VAL A 154 7.56 4.31 -38.70
N VAL A 155 6.23 4.46 -38.57
CA VAL A 155 5.25 3.47 -39.04
C VAL A 155 5.41 3.19 -40.54
N GLN A 156 5.60 4.24 -41.35
CA GLN A 156 5.88 4.13 -42.79
C GLN A 156 7.19 3.38 -43.07
N TRP A 157 8.26 3.74 -42.36
CA TRP A 157 9.58 3.13 -42.53
C TRP A 157 9.61 1.66 -42.12
N LEU A 158 8.98 1.30 -40.99
CA LEU A 158 8.89 -0.07 -40.51
C LEU A 158 8.19 -0.99 -41.53
N VAL A 159 7.07 -0.56 -42.09
CA VAL A 159 6.33 -1.32 -43.11
C VAL A 159 7.08 -1.37 -44.44
N ALA A 160 7.84 -0.33 -44.80
CA ALA A 160 8.74 -0.34 -45.95
C ALA A 160 9.94 -1.29 -45.79
N ASN A 161 10.23 -1.73 -44.56
CA ASN A 161 11.23 -2.76 -44.22
C ASN A 161 10.55 -4.03 -43.66
N ASP A 162 9.56 -4.56 -44.40
CA ASP A 162 8.89 -5.85 -44.17
C ASP A 162 8.16 -6.02 -42.80
N SER A 163 7.79 -4.95 -42.11
CA SER A 163 6.88 -5.06 -40.94
C SER A 163 5.45 -5.36 -41.37
N LYS A 164 4.86 -6.43 -40.82
CA LYS A 164 3.50 -6.86 -41.16
C LYS A 164 2.45 -5.92 -40.56
N VAL A 165 1.78 -5.12 -41.40
CA VAL A 165 0.70 -4.17 -41.04
C VAL A 165 -0.37 -4.75 -40.10
N ASN A 166 -0.74 -6.03 -40.27
CA ASN A 166 -1.74 -6.74 -39.46
C ASN A 166 -1.11 -7.77 -38.48
N VAL A 167 0.11 -7.50 -37.99
CA VAL A 167 0.69 -8.26 -36.87
C VAL A 167 -0.21 -8.15 -35.62
N LYS A 168 -0.23 -9.19 -34.79
CA LYS A 168 -0.90 -9.21 -33.49
C LYS A 168 0.07 -9.37 -32.31
N ASP A 169 -0.23 -8.71 -31.21
CA ASP A 169 0.41 -8.89 -29.89
C ASP A 169 -0.19 -10.10 -29.12
N THR A 170 0.25 -10.39 -27.89
CA THR A 170 -0.27 -11.54 -27.10
C THR A 170 -1.76 -11.41 -26.80
N ASN A 171 -2.25 -10.18 -26.63
CA ASN A 171 -3.65 -9.86 -26.40
C ASN A 171 -4.48 -9.82 -27.70
N GLY A 172 -3.86 -10.06 -28.85
CA GLY A 172 -4.49 -10.05 -30.17
C GLY A 172 -4.73 -8.64 -30.75
N TRP A 173 -4.25 -7.59 -30.10
CA TRP A 173 -4.33 -6.23 -30.65
C TRP A 173 -3.44 -6.12 -31.88
N THR A 174 -3.80 -5.24 -32.81
CA THR A 174 -2.98 -4.87 -33.97
C THR A 174 -2.46 -3.43 -33.81
N PRO A 175 -1.46 -2.99 -34.61
CA PRO A 175 -1.06 -1.58 -34.66
C PRO A 175 -2.22 -0.60 -34.85
N LEU A 176 -3.24 -0.98 -35.65
CA LEU A 176 -4.46 -0.17 -35.82
C LEU A 176 -5.27 -0.03 -34.52
N HIS A 177 -5.33 -1.06 -33.67
CA HIS A 177 -5.98 -0.95 -32.35
C HIS A 177 -5.23 0.03 -31.44
N ARG A 178 -3.89 -0.04 -31.40
CA ARG A 178 -3.05 0.85 -30.56
C ARG A 178 -3.20 2.31 -31.02
N ALA A 179 -3.01 2.59 -32.32
CA ALA A 179 -3.20 3.94 -32.88
C ALA A 179 -4.63 4.49 -32.68
N ALA A 180 -5.65 3.64 -32.80
CA ALA A 180 -7.04 4.03 -32.59
C ALA A 180 -7.34 4.35 -31.12
N SER A 181 -6.79 3.56 -30.19
CA SER A 181 -6.91 3.79 -28.74
C SER A 181 -6.25 5.10 -28.29
N CYS A 182 -5.03 5.39 -28.75
CA CYS A 182 -4.34 6.62 -28.40
C CYS A 182 -4.94 7.86 -29.10
N GLY A 183 -5.50 7.67 -30.30
CA GLY A 183 -6.16 8.71 -31.09
C GLY A 183 -5.31 9.27 -32.24
N HIS A 184 -4.25 8.58 -32.65
CA HIS A 184 -3.27 9.05 -33.65
C HIS A 184 -3.83 8.97 -35.07
N PHE A 185 -4.71 9.92 -35.39
CA PHE A 185 -5.48 9.99 -36.63
C PHE A 185 -4.66 9.77 -37.91
N PRO A 186 -3.47 10.39 -38.12
CA PRO A 186 -2.69 10.16 -39.35
C PRO A 186 -2.18 8.73 -39.49
N VAL A 187 -1.85 8.07 -38.36
CA VAL A 187 -1.43 6.66 -38.34
C VAL A 187 -2.61 5.73 -38.59
N VAL A 188 -3.77 6.00 -37.99
CA VAL A 188 -5.03 5.27 -38.25
C VAL A 188 -5.38 5.30 -39.75
N GLN A 189 -5.38 6.49 -40.36
CA GLN A 189 -5.65 6.67 -41.78
C GLN A 189 -4.66 5.89 -42.65
N TRP A 190 -3.36 6.01 -42.35
CA TRP A 190 -2.32 5.41 -43.17
C TRP A 190 -2.28 3.87 -43.08
N LEU A 191 -2.44 3.29 -41.89
CA LEU A 191 -2.51 1.84 -41.68
C LEU A 191 -3.70 1.21 -42.43
N VAL A 192 -4.87 1.87 -42.41
CA VAL A 192 -6.04 1.43 -43.18
C VAL A 192 -5.79 1.52 -44.68
N CYS A 193 -5.10 2.56 -45.16
CA CYS A 193 -4.64 2.64 -46.56
C CYS A 193 -3.62 1.55 -46.94
N GLN A 194 -2.90 0.94 -45.98
CA GLN A 194 -2.07 -0.25 -46.21
C GLN A 194 -2.83 -1.59 -46.01
N GLY A 195 -4.16 -1.56 -45.91
CA GLY A 195 -4.97 -2.76 -45.77
C GLY A 195 -5.13 -3.28 -44.34
N SER A 196 -5.03 -2.42 -43.31
CA SER A 196 -5.49 -2.81 -41.98
C SER A 196 -7.00 -3.07 -41.92
N SER A 197 -7.38 -4.21 -41.35
CA SER A 197 -8.78 -4.60 -41.19
C SER A 197 -9.47 -3.75 -40.10
N LEU A 198 -10.40 -2.89 -40.54
CA LEU A 198 -11.23 -2.02 -39.68
C LEU A 198 -12.06 -2.77 -38.63
N ASN A 199 -12.31 -4.07 -38.87
CA ASN A 199 -13.18 -4.93 -38.08
C ASN A 199 -12.41 -6.12 -37.46
N GLU A 200 -11.07 -6.06 -37.47
CA GLU A 200 -10.23 -7.06 -36.84
C GLU A 200 -10.52 -7.14 -35.34
N LYS A 201 -10.46 -8.35 -34.76
CA LYS A 201 -10.74 -8.56 -33.34
C LYS A 201 -9.50 -8.98 -32.55
N ASN A 202 -9.33 -8.38 -31.38
CA ASN A 202 -8.39 -8.87 -30.36
C ASN A 202 -8.94 -10.12 -29.65
N ASN A 203 -8.18 -10.72 -28.72
CA ASN A 203 -8.54 -12.00 -28.09
C ASN A 203 -9.85 -11.93 -27.29
N ILE A 204 -10.21 -10.75 -26.77
CA ILE A 204 -11.49 -10.50 -26.07
C ILE A 204 -12.57 -9.94 -27.01
N GLY A 205 -12.37 -9.98 -28.33
CA GLY A 205 -13.38 -9.67 -29.34
C GLY A 205 -13.62 -8.20 -29.63
N GLN A 206 -12.83 -7.29 -29.04
CA GLN A 206 -12.91 -5.85 -29.30
C GLN A 206 -12.30 -5.51 -30.66
N THR A 207 -12.77 -4.42 -31.28
CA THR A 207 -12.27 -3.89 -32.57
C THR A 207 -11.53 -2.56 -32.39
N PRO A 208 -10.84 -2.01 -33.41
CA PRO A 208 -10.22 -0.68 -33.33
C PRO A 208 -11.23 0.44 -33.00
N LEU A 209 -12.48 0.32 -33.48
CA LEU A 209 -13.55 1.26 -33.16
C LEU A 209 -13.99 1.14 -31.68
N TYR A 210 -14.04 -0.07 -31.12
CA TYR A 210 -14.26 -0.27 -29.68
C TYR A 210 -13.14 0.39 -28.86
N ALA A 211 -11.88 0.19 -29.25
CA ALA A 211 -10.72 0.78 -28.57
C ALA A 211 -10.80 2.32 -28.55
N ALA A 212 -10.98 2.96 -29.72
CA ALA A 212 -11.15 4.41 -29.84
C ALA A 212 -12.36 4.95 -29.06
N ALA A 213 -13.45 4.18 -28.97
CA ALA A 213 -14.63 4.55 -28.19
C ALA A 213 -14.41 4.45 -26.67
N SER A 214 -13.62 3.48 -26.21
CA SER A 214 -13.27 3.32 -24.79
C SER A 214 -12.36 4.45 -24.25
N THR A 215 -11.63 5.13 -25.14
CA THR A 215 -10.68 6.22 -24.80
C THR A 215 -11.13 7.60 -25.31
N GLY A 216 -12.38 7.76 -25.73
CA GLY A 216 -12.97 9.07 -26.06
C GLY A 216 -12.48 9.70 -27.38
N LYS A 217 -11.89 8.92 -28.29
CA LYS A 217 -11.24 9.45 -29.50
C LYS A 217 -12.26 9.67 -30.63
N LEU A 218 -13.22 10.57 -30.42
CA LEU A 218 -14.37 10.81 -31.31
C LEU A 218 -14.00 10.92 -32.79
N ALA A 219 -12.97 11.70 -33.15
CA ALA A 219 -12.56 11.87 -34.54
C ALA A 219 -12.14 10.54 -35.20
N VAL A 220 -11.45 9.66 -34.46
CA VAL A 220 -11.10 8.31 -34.92
C VAL A 220 -12.34 7.43 -35.05
N VAL A 221 -13.24 7.44 -34.05
CA VAL A 221 -14.50 6.67 -34.10
C VAL A 221 -15.33 7.05 -35.34
N GLN A 222 -15.49 8.36 -35.58
CA GLN A 222 -16.17 8.92 -36.75
C GLN A 222 -15.56 8.45 -38.07
N TRP A 223 -14.24 8.56 -38.22
CA TRP A 223 -13.56 8.22 -39.47
C TRP A 223 -13.52 6.71 -39.72
N LEU A 224 -13.28 5.88 -38.69
CA LEU A 224 -13.32 4.42 -38.82
C LEU A 224 -14.70 3.96 -39.32
N ALA A 225 -15.78 4.46 -38.72
CA ALA A 225 -17.14 4.13 -39.12
C ALA A 225 -17.48 4.62 -40.54
N ALA A 226 -17.09 5.85 -40.90
CA ALA A 226 -17.28 6.40 -42.24
C ALA A 226 -16.56 5.60 -43.34
N ASN A 227 -15.52 4.83 -42.98
CA ASN A 227 -14.80 3.92 -43.88
C ASN A 227 -15.27 2.45 -43.79
N GLY A 228 -16.34 2.14 -43.04
CA GLY A 228 -16.93 0.80 -42.97
C GLY A 228 -16.57 -0.04 -41.75
N ALA A 229 -16.05 0.56 -40.68
CA ALA A 229 -16.00 -0.10 -39.38
C ALA A 229 -17.42 -0.30 -38.82
N ARG A 230 -17.72 -1.50 -38.35
CA ARG A 230 -19.05 -1.91 -37.89
C ARG A 230 -19.27 -1.41 -36.46
N ILE A 231 -20.05 -0.34 -36.34
CA ILE A 231 -20.40 0.36 -35.09
C ILE A 231 -20.92 -0.61 -34.00
N ASN A 232 -21.71 -1.61 -34.39
CA ASN A 232 -22.45 -2.50 -33.49
C ASN A 232 -21.78 -3.88 -33.26
N GLU A 233 -20.49 -4.03 -33.57
CA GLU A 233 -19.75 -5.26 -33.28
C GLU A 233 -19.67 -5.54 -31.78
N ARG A 234 -19.72 -6.83 -31.44
CA ARG A 234 -19.71 -7.32 -30.05
C ARG A 234 -18.38 -7.98 -29.70
N ASN A 235 -17.90 -7.69 -28.49
CA ASN A 235 -16.80 -8.40 -27.83
C ASN A 235 -17.29 -9.75 -27.24
N ILE A 236 -16.42 -10.50 -26.56
CA ILE A 236 -16.80 -11.83 -25.99
C ILE A 236 -17.86 -11.74 -24.88
N THR A 237 -17.97 -10.61 -24.17
CA THR A 237 -19.02 -10.37 -23.15
C THR A 237 -20.32 -9.82 -23.75
N GLY A 238 -20.39 -9.64 -25.07
CA GLY A 238 -21.56 -9.12 -25.80
C GLY A 238 -21.68 -7.59 -25.81
N GLN A 239 -20.72 -6.88 -25.22
CA GLN A 239 -20.66 -5.42 -25.17
C GLN A 239 -20.23 -4.82 -26.52
N THR A 240 -20.74 -3.63 -26.81
CA THR A 240 -20.44 -2.84 -28.01
C THR A 240 -19.56 -1.62 -27.67
N ALA A 241 -19.10 -0.91 -28.70
CA ALA A 241 -18.39 0.37 -28.53
C ALA A 241 -19.19 1.42 -27.71
N MET A 242 -20.54 1.42 -27.79
CA MET A 242 -21.36 2.30 -26.96
C MET A 242 -21.30 1.92 -25.48
N ASN A 243 -21.26 0.63 -25.14
CA ASN A 243 -21.10 0.19 -23.75
C ASN A 243 -19.75 0.67 -23.18
N ALA A 244 -18.68 0.60 -23.98
CA ALA A 244 -17.35 1.06 -23.58
C ALA A 244 -17.29 2.58 -23.37
N ALA A 245 -17.75 3.36 -24.36
CA ALA A 245 -17.83 4.82 -24.25
C ALA A 245 -18.70 5.27 -23.06
N ALA A 246 -19.82 4.57 -22.81
CA ALA A 246 -20.70 4.85 -21.69
C ALA A 246 -20.08 4.50 -20.33
N SER A 247 -19.32 3.39 -20.24
CA SER A 247 -18.58 3.01 -19.02
C SER A 247 -17.46 3.99 -18.66
N MET A 248 -16.91 4.69 -19.66
CA MET A 248 -15.75 5.58 -19.51
C MET A 248 -16.11 7.07 -19.57
N GLY A 249 -17.40 7.42 -19.57
CA GLY A 249 -17.88 8.80 -19.46
C GLY A 249 -17.87 9.62 -20.76
N HIS A 250 -17.52 9.01 -21.89
CA HIS A 250 -17.31 9.68 -23.19
C HIS A 250 -18.63 10.08 -23.86
N LEU A 251 -19.26 11.12 -23.32
CA LEU A 251 -20.57 11.64 -23.69
C LEU A 251 -20.70 11.99 -25.18
N ASP A 252 -19.66 12.56 -25.77
CA ASP A 252 -19.60 12.97 -27.17
C ASP A 252 -19.58 11.76 -28.13
N VAL A 253 -18.79 10.73 -27.79
CA VAL A 253 -18.77 9.44 -28.48
C VAL A 253 -20.13 8.74 -28.33
N VAL A 254 -20.74 8.72 -27.14
CA VAL A 254 -22.08 8.14 -26.95
C VAL A 254 -23.13 8.89 -27.79
N GLN A 255 -23.16 10.22 -27.77
CA GLN A 255 -24.07 11.02 -28.59
C GLN A 255 -23.93 10.72 -30.08
N TRP A 256 -22.69 10.62 -30.57
CA TRP A 256 -22.43 10.35 -31.97
C TRP A 256 -22.83 8.90 -32.36
N LEU A 257 -22.49 7.90 -31.55
CA LEU A 257 -22.87 6.50 -31.80
C LEU A 257 -24.40 6.33 -31.87
N VAL A 258 -25.14 7.00 -30.97
CA VAL A 258 -26.62 6.99 -30.98
C VAL A 258 -27.18 7.66 -32.23
N LYS A 259 -26.60 8.80 -32.66
CA LYS A 259 -27.00 9.50 -33.89
C LYS A 259 -26.85 8.63 -35.14
N GLU A 260 -25.80 7.82 -35.22
CA GLU A 260 -25.59 6.87 -36.33
C GLU A 260 -26.36 5.53 -36.15
N GLY A 261 -27.37 5.48 -35.27
CA GLY A 261 -28.30 4.36 -35.15
C GLY A 261 -27.79 3.16 -34.35
N ALA A 262 -26.76 3.32 -33.52
CA ALA A 262 -26.37 2.27 -32.58
C ALA A 262 -27.49 2.02 -31.54
N PRO A 263 -27.79 0.76 -31.18
CA PRO A 263 -28.99 0.44 -30.40
C PRO A 263 -28.81 0.83 -28.92
N VAL A 264 -29.45 1.93 -28.51
CA VAL A 264 -29.46 2.46 -27.14
C VAL A 264 -29.83 1.40 -26.09
N ASN A 265 -30.78 0.53 -26.42
CA ASN A 265 -31.23 -0.60 -25.57
C ASN A 265 -30.51 -1.92 -25.89
N GLY A 266 -29.36 -1.87 -26.57
CA GLY A 266 -28.54 -3.03 -26.90
C GLY A 266 -27.98 -3.71 -25.65
N LYS A 267 -28.26 -5.01 -25.50
CA LYS A 267 -27.94 -5.80 -24.30
C LYS A 267 -26.70 -6.66 -24.47
N ASP A 268 -25.78 -6.64 -23.50
CA ASP A 268 -24.65 -7.57 -23.41
C ASP A 268 -25.10 -8.99 -22.99
N ASN A 269 -24.15 -9.92 -22.78
CA ASN A 269 -24.47 -11.30 -22.40
C ASN A 269 -25.06 -11.41 -20.98
N GLU A 270 -24.81 -10.42 -20.12
CA GLU A 270 -25.44 -10.26 -18.80
C GLU A 270 -26.79 -9.51 -18.87
N LYS A 271 -27.31 -9.26 -20.08
CA LYS A 271 -28.52 -8.48 -20.39
C LYS A 271 -28.42 -6.97 -20.07
N ARG A 272 -27.25 -6.45 -19.70
CA ARG A 272 -27.02 -5.04 -19.34
C ARG A 272 -26.95 -4.16 -20.59
N THR A 273 -27.44 -2.92 -20.51
CA THR A 273 -27.37 -1.93 -21.60
C THR A 273 -26.23 -0.92 -21.37
N ALA A 274 -25.98 0.00 -22.31
CA ALA A 274 -25.01 1.09 -22.11
C ALA A 274 -25.35 1.96 -20.88
N LEU A 275 -26.64 2.09 -20.56
CA LEU A 275 -27.13 2.79 -19.36
C LEU A 275 -26.63 2.15 -18.05
N PHE A 276 -26.57 0.82 -17.98
CA PHE A 276 -26.03 0.11 -16.81
C PHE A 276 -24.54 0.44 -16.60
N ALA A 277 -23.76 0.51 -17.67
CA ALA A 277 -22.33 0.84 -17.60
C ALA A 277 -22.11 2.29 -17.13
N ALA A 278 -22.82 3.26 -17.73
CA ALA A 278 -22.74 4.67 -17.32
C ALA A 278 -23.18 4.89 -15.87
N ALA A 279 -24.24 4.20 -15.41
CA ALA A 279 -24.74 4.36 -14.05
C ALA A 279 -23.87 3.64 -13.00
N SER A 280 -23.24 2.52 -13.35
CA SER A 280 -22.24 1.85 -12.49
C SER A 280 -21.04 2.75 -12.21
N MET A 281 -20.64 3.56 -13.20
CA MET A 281 -19.44 4.41 -13.14
C MET A 281 -19.78 5.89 -12.86
N GLY A 282 -20.99 6.21 -12.39
CA GLY A 282 -21.35 7.55 -11.91
C GLY A 282 -21.54 8.64 -12.97
N HIS A 283 -21.49 8.30 -14.26
CA HIS A 283 -21.43 9.26 -15.38
C HIS A 283 -22.81 9.90 -15.68
N LEU A 284 -23.33 10.71 -14.77
CA LEU A 284 -24.67 11.34 -14.88
C LEU A 284 -24.96 12.00 -16.24
N PRO A 285 -24.05 12.77 -16.87
CA PRO A 285 -24.32 13.37 -18.18
C PRO A 285 -24.57 12.34 -19.29
N VAL A 286 -23.93 11.16 -19.19
CA VAL A 286 -24.14 10.03 -20.10
C VAL A 286 -25.44 9.30 -19.75
N VAL A 287 -25.73 9.08 -18.47
CA VAL A 287 -26.99 8.48 -17.99
C VAL A 287 -28.18 9.30 -18.50
N GLN A 288 -28.20 10.61 -18.27
CA GLN A 288 -29.24 11.53 -18.75
C GLN A 288 -29.35 11.49 -20.28
N ARG A 289 -28.24 11.63 -21.01
CA ARG A 289 -28.25 11.62 -22.47
C ARG A 289 -28.71 10.28 -23.07
N LEU A 290 -28.47 9.16 -22.41
CA LEU A 290 -29.01 7.86 -22.83
C LEU A 290 -30.52 7.79 -22.62
N VAL A 291 -31.04 8.31 -21.50
CA VAL A 291 -32.48 8.39 -21.22
C VAL A 291 -33.19 9.33 -22.20
N ASP A 292 -32.61 10.50 -22.49
CA ASP A 292 -33.10 11.44 -23.52
C ASP A 292 -33.26 10.76 -24.91
N ASN A 293 -32.44 9.74 -25.19
CA ASN A 293 -32.47 8.96 -26.43
C ASN A 293 -33.25 7.62 -26.29
N GLY A 294 -34.09 7.48 -25.25
CA GLY A 294 -34.98 6.34 -25.09
C GLY A 294 -34.36 5.08 -24.46
N ALA A 295 -33.29 5.21 -23.68
CA ALA A 295 -32.81 4.10 -22.85
C ALA A 295 -33.86 3.71 -21.81
N SER A 296 -34.34 2.46 -21.86
CA SER A 296 -35.32 1.97 -20.89
C SER A 296 -34.63 1.66 -19.55
N LEU A 297 -34.99 2.44 -18.54
CA LEU A 297 -34.54 2.32 -17.16
C LEU A 297 -34.97 0.99 -16.51
N PHE A 298 -36.14 0.48 -16.89
CA PHE A 298 -36.74 -0.75 -16.36
C PHE A 298 -36.14 -2.04 -16.94
N ASN A 299 -35.04 -1.93 -17.70
CA ASN A 299 -34.26 -3.10 -18.08
C ASN A 299 -33.66 -3.78 -16.84
N LYS A 300 -33.74 -5.11 -16.82
CA LYS A 300 -33.11 -5.98 -15.82
C LYS A 300 -31.96 -6.80 -16.44
N ASP A 301 -30.94 -7.08 -15.63
CA ASP A 301 -29.80 -7.95 -15.96
C ASP A 301 -30.14 -9.46 -15.80
N VAL A 302 -29.15 -10.36 -15.90
CA VAL A 302 -29.33 -11.82 -15.68
C VAL A 302 -29.69 -12.21 -14.24
N SER A 303 -29.41 -11.34 -13.27
CA SER A 303 -29.73 -11.49 -11.84
C SER A 303 -30.99 -10.72 -11.46
N ASP A 304 -31.76 -10.25 -12.45
CA ASP A 304 -32.98 -9.45 -12.27
C ASP A 304 -32.76 -8.08 -11.60
N ARG A 305 -31.51 -7.59 -11.52
CA ARG A 305 -31.17 -6.27 -10.97
C ARG A 305 -31.53 -5.15 -11.95
N THR A 306 -32.06 -4.04 -11.44
CA THR A 306 -32.27 -2.81 -12.22
C THR A 306 -31.01 -1.95 -12.27
N VAL A 307 -30.98 -0.94 -13.13
CA VAL A 307 -29.87 0.05 -13.16
C VAL A 307 -29.63 0.70 -11.80
N LEU A 308 -30.70 0.95 -11.01
CA LEU A 308 -30.60 1.53 -9.66
C LEU A 308 -29.85 0.63 -8.67
N HIS A 309 -29.96 -0.71 -8.79
CA HIS A 309 -29.20 -1.63 -7.95
C HIS A 309 -27.69 -1.52 -8.20
N VAL A 310 -27.29 -1.43 -9.48
CA VAL A 310 -25.88 -1.36 -9.88
C VAL A 310 -25.27 0.01 -9.57
N ALA A 311 -26.05 1.09 -9.74
CA ALA A 311 -25.64 2.43 -9.31
C ALA A 311 -25.44 2.53 -7.78
N ALA A 312 -26.17 1.74 -7.00
CA ALA A 312 -26.08 1.70 -5.53
C ALA A 312 -25.01 0.73 -4.98
N SER A 313 -24.52 -0.22 -5.79
CA SER A 313 -23.56 -1.27 -5.37
C SER A 313 -22.09 -0.91 -5.57
N THR A 314 -21.78 0.36 -5.81
CA THR A 314 -20.46 0.84 -6.30
C THR A 314 -19.86 1.87 -5.34
N LEU A 315 -18.52 2.03 -5.39
CA LEU A 315 -17.77 2.72 -4.32
C LEU A 315 -17.75 4.27 -4.44
N GLU A 316 -18.03 4.83 -5.62
CA GLU A 316 -17.79 6.26 -5.92
C GLU A 316 -19.07 7.13 -6.01
N GLY A 317 -18.92 8.38 -6.48
CA GLY A 317 -19.80 9.55 -6.32
C GLY A 317 -21.26 9.52 -6.81
N ASN A 318 -21.88 8.36 -6.92
CA ASN A 318 -23.14 8.11 -7.65
C ASN A 318 -24.41 8.81 -7.10
N LEU A 319 -24.36 9.60 -6.03
CA LEU A 319 -25.55 10.24 -5.44
C LEU A 319 -26.41 10.98 -6.47
N SER A 320 -25.79 11.73 -7.39
CA SER A 320 -26.51 12.46 -8.45
C SER A 320 -27.13 11.53 -9.52
N VAL A 321 -26.57 10.34 -9.73
CA VAL A 321 -27.15 9.28 -10.59
C VAL A 321 -28.32 8.60 -9.88
N ILE A 322 -28.19 8.32 -8.58
CA ILE A 322 -29.28 7.77 -7.76
C ILE A 322 -30.47 8.75 -7.74
N ASP A 323 -30.23 10.02 -7.41
CA ASP A 323 -31.22 11.10 -7.34
C ASP A 323 -31.98 11.26 -8.67
N PHE A 324 -31.27 11.22 -9.80
CA PHE A 324 -31.88 11.21 -11.13
C PHE A 324 -32.71 9.94 -11.39
N LEU A 325 -32.15 8.74 -11.19
CA LEU A 325 -32.87 7.47 -11.45
C LEU A 325 -34.12 7.31 -10.56
N THR A 326 -34.08 7.80 -9.33
CA THR A 326 -35.23 7.81 -8.41
C THR A 326 -36.26 8.87 -8.80
N THR A 327 -35.84 10.04 -9.30
CA THR A 327 -36.74 11.05 -9.87
C THR A 327 -37.47 10.55 -11.12
N GLU A 328 -36.80 9.78 -11.97
CA GLU A 328 -37.41 9.07 -13.12
C GLU A 328 -38.25 7.84 -12.73
N GLY A 329 -38.51 7.63 -11.43
CA GLY A 329 -39.49 6.66 -10.92
C GLY A 329 -38.95 5.24 -10.67
N LEU A 330 -37.65 5.06 -10.43
CA LEU A 330 -37.10 3.76 -10.04
C LEU A 330 -37.18 3.57 -8.53
N GLU A 331 -37.85 2.49 -8.13
CA GLU A 331 -38.10 2.14 -6.74
C GLU A 331 -36.87 1.45 -6.11
N PRO A 332 -36.32 1.95 -4.99
CA PRO A 332 -35.13 1.38 -4.36
C PRO A 332 -35.40 0.07 -3.61
N PHE A 333 -36.66 -0.31 -3.47
CA PHE A 333 -37.15 -1.48 -2.73
C PHE A 333 -37.66 -2.62 -3.63
N ASP A 334 -37.60 -2.45 -4.95
CA ASP A 334 -37.81 -3.56 -5.88
C ASP A 334 -36.65 -4.57 -5.74
N ARG A 335 -36.94 -5.86 -5.92
CA ARG A 335 -35.99 -6.94 -5.65
C ARG A 335 -35.35 -7.53 -6.91
N ASP A 336 -34.12 -7.97 -6.74
CA ASP A 336 -33.39 -8.86 -7.64
C ASP A 336 -33.77 -10.34 -7.42
N LYS A 337 -33.09 -11.24 -8.14
CA LYS A 337 -33.31 -12.70 -8.08
C LYS A 337 -32.90 -13.35 -6.75
N LEU A 338 -32.02 -12.72 -5.97
CA LEU A 338 -31.61 -13.17 -4.63
C LEU A 338 -32.55 -12.62 -3.53
N GLY A 339 -33.37 -11.62 -3.88
CA GLY A 339 -34.25 -10.91 -2.95
C GLY A 339 -33.64 -9.61 -2.41
N ASN A 340 -32.44 -9.24 -2.86
CA ASN A 340 -31.77 -8.00 -2.48
C ASN A 340 -32.44 -6.81 -3.19
N THR A 341 -32.33 -5.63 -2.59
CA THR A 341 -32.82 -4.36 -3.14
C THR A 341 -31.67 -3.39 -3.42
N ALA A 342 -31.93 -2.27 -4.10
CA ALA A 342 -30.93 -1.22 -4.24
C ALA A 342 -30.50 -0.64 -2.87
N MET A 343 -31.44 -0.59 -1.91
CA MET A 343 -31.13 -0.25 -0.52
C MET A 343 -30.16 -1.27 0.13
N HIS A 344 -30.37 -2.58 -0.08
CA HIS A 344 -29.46 -3.62 0.42
C HIS A 344 -28.03 -3.44 -0.11
N TYR A 345 -27.89 -3.14 -1.41
CA TYR A 345 -26.59 -2.85 -2.03
C TYR A 345 -25.92 -1.60 -1.45
N ALA A 346 -26.68 -0.54 -1.18
CA ALA A 346 -26.17 0.66 -0.52
C ALA A 346 -25.69 0.39 0.91
N VAL A 347 -26.40 -0.43 1.69
CA VAL A 347 -26.01 -0.80 3.07
C VAL A 347 -24.75 -1.66 3.09
N THR A 348 -24.68 -2.68 2.23
CA THR A 348 -23.52 -3.59 2.13
C THR A 348 -22.28 -2.89 1.55
N GLY A 349 -22.45 -1.89 0.70
CA GLY A 349 -21.39 -0.98 0.24
C GLY A 349 -21.09 0.20 1.19
N HIS A 350 -21.68 0.24 2.40
CA HIS A 350 -21.52 1.31 3.39
C HIS A 350 -21.83 2.74 2.89
N ARG A 351 -22.72 2.87 1.91
CA ARG A 351 -23.14 4.14 1.28
C ARG A 351 -24.32 4.78 2.03
N TYR A 352 -24.09 5.18 3.27
CA TYR A 352 -25.15 5.65 4.17
C TYR A 352 -25.90 6.89 3.67
N GLU A 353 -25.31 7.70 2.78
CA GLU A 353 -25.99 8.83 2.14
C GLU A 353 -27.04 8.37 1.12
N ILE A 354 -26.78 7.27 0.40
CA ILE A 354 -27.73 6.62 -0.52
C ILE A 354 -28.86 5.98 0.30
N VAL A 355 -28.53 5.32 1.41
CA VAL A 355 -29.52 4.78 2.36
C VAL A 355 -30.41 5.88 2.92
N TYR A 356 -29.82 7.02 3.32
CA TYR A 356 -30.56 8.19 3.81
C TYR A 356 -31.47 8.78 2.72
N LEU A 357 -30.99 8.91 1.48
CA LEU A 357 -31.78 9.39 0.33
C LEU A 357 -33.02 8.51 0.09
N PHE A 358 -32.83 7.19 -0.01
CA PHE A 358 -33.93 6.24 -0.18
C PHE A 358 -34.95 6.31 0.98
N LEU A 359 -34.48 6.36 2.23
CA LEU A 359 -35.36 6.44 3.39
C LEU A 359 -36.05 7.80 3.55
N ARG A 360 -35.45 8.89 3.05
CA ARG A 360 -36.00 10.24 3.09
C ARG A 360 -37.18 10.39 2.13
N ASP A 361 -37.01 9.99 0.87
CA ASP A 361 -37.92 10.41 -0.21
C ASP A 361 -39.01 9.38 -0.57
N PHE A 362 -38.76 8.08 -0.39
CA PHE A 362 -39.76 7.03 -0.65
C PHE A 362 -40.72 6.86 0.54
N GLN A 363 -41.41 7.95 0.91
CA GLN A 363 -42.15 8.07 2.16
C GLN A 363 -43.37 7.13 2.28
N ASN A 364 -43.90 6.66 1.15
CA ASN A 364 -45.20 5.98 1.07
C ASN A 364 -45.10 4.45 0.93
N ARG A 365 -43.89 3.87 0.86
CA ARG A 365 -43.67 2.42 0.67
C ARG A 365 -42.70 1.93 1.75
N MET A 366 -43.08 0.92 2.54
CA MET A 366 -42.18 0.38 3.55
C MET A 366 -41.07 -0.46 2.91
N PRO A 367 -39.80 -0.33 3.35
CA PRO A 367 -38.73 -1.26 2.99
C PRO A 367 -39.09 -2.70 3.38
N PRO A 368 -38.56 -3.72 2.69
CA PRO A 368 -38.62 -5.10 3.14
C PRO A 368 -38.14 -5.26 4.60
N LYS A 369 -38.84 -6.07 5.41
CA LYS A 369 -38.43 -6.33 6.81
C LYS A 369 -36.98 -6.84 6.92
N ALA A 370 -36.50 -7.61 5.94
CA ALA A 370 -35.10 -8.05 5.88
C ALA A 370 -34.12 -6.87 5.75
N ASP A 371 -34.36 -5.96 4.79
CA ASP A 371 -33.54 -4.77 4.58
C ASP A 371 -33.64 -3.80 5.77
N LEU A 372 -34.83 -3.63 6.34
CA LEU A 372 -35.06 -2.80 7.53
C LEU A 372 -34.17 -3.24 8.70
N LEU A 373 -34.16 -4.55 8.99
CA LEU A 373 -33.37 -5.15 10.07
C LEU A 373 -31.86 -5.16 9.73
N HIS A 374 -31.48 -5.47 8.48
CA HIS A 374 -30.09 -5.44 8.05
C HIS A 374 -29.51 -4.02 8.16
N THR A 375 -30.28 -3.00 7.76
CA THR A 375 -29.92 -1.58 7.88
C THR A 375 -29.78 -1.17 9.34
N LEU A 376 -30.69 -1.58 10.23
CA LEU A 376 -30.58 -1.32 11.68
C LEU A 376 -29.24 -1.82 12.24
N PHE A 377 -28.88 -3.09 12.00
CA PHE A 377 -27.63 -3.66 12.51
C PHE A 377 -26.38 -3.03 11.88
N ALA A 378 -26.41 -2.71 10.58
CA ALA A 378 -25.29 -2.05 9.89
C ALA A 378 -25.09 -0.60 10.36
N ALA A 379 -26.17 0.18 10.45
CA ALA A 379 -26.14 1.55 10.97
C ALA A 379 -25.70 1.57 12.44
N ALA A 380 -26.12 0.59 13.25
CA ALA A 380 -25.67 0.47 14.64
C ALA A 380 -24.16 0.20 14.76
N ARG A 381 -23.57 -0.56 13.83
CA ARG A 381 -22.12 -0.76 13.75
C ARG A 381 -21.37 0.52 13.33
N ALA A 382 -21.97 1.34 12.47
CA ALA A 382 -21.35 2.53 11.87
C ALA A 382 -21.57 3.85 12.64
N ASP A 383 -22.21 3.80 13.82
CA ASP A 383 -22.63 4.97 14.62
C ASP A 383 -23.67 5.89 13.94
N GLU A 384 -24.41 5.36 12.96
CA GLU A 384 -25.37 6.09 12.11
C GLU A 384 -26.72 6.33 12.81
N VAL A 385 -26.67 7.10 13.91
CA VAL A 385 -27.82 7.51 14.74
C VAL A 385 -28.99 8.05 13.91
N GLY A 386 -28.70 8.86 12.88
CA GLY A 386 -29.74 9.47 12.04
C GLY A 386 -30.54 8.46 11.22
N ILE A 387 -29.91 7.38 10.78
CA ILE A 387 -30.60 6.27 10.09
C ILE A 387 -31.43 5.47 11.09
N ILE A 388 -30.89 5.14 12.27
CA ILE A 388 -31.63 4.37 13.29
C ILE A 388 -32.88 5.12 13.77
N GLN A 389 -32.77 6.43 14.02
CA GLN A 389 -33.92 7.28 14.37
C GLN A 389 -34.95 7.30 13.24
N LEU A 390 -34.52 7.50 11.99
CA LEU A 390 -35.42 7.48 10.83
C LEU A 390 -36.14 6.13 10.66
N LEU A 391 -35.46 4.99 10.90
CA LEU A 391 -36.07 3.66 10.86
C LEU A 391 -37.06 3.41 12.01
N LYS A 392 -36.69 3.82 13.23
CA LYS A 392 -37.55 3.71 14.42
C LYS A 392 -38.81 4.56 14.26
N ASP A 393 -38.66 5.85 14.00
CA ASP A 393 -39.74 6.83 14.17
C ASP A 393 -40.69 6.88 12.96
N LYS A 394 -40.18 6.65 11.73
CA LYS A 394 -40.98 6.65 10.49
C LYS A 394 -41.46 5.26 10.08
N TYR A 395 -40.63 4.22 10.26
CA TYR A 395 -40.89 2.86 9.79
C TYR A 395 -41.21 1.86 10.91
N GLN A 396 -41.34 2.33 12.16
CA GLN A 396 -41.68 1.52 13.34
C GLN A 396 -40.76 0.29 13.51
N ALA A 397 -39.48 0.45 13.16
CA ALA A 397 -38.53 -0.64 13.17
C ALA A 397 -38.22 -1.11 14.61
N ASP A 398 -38.29 -2.43 14.82
CA ASP A 398 -38.04 -3.06 16.12
C ASP A 398 -36.55 -2.96 16.49
N ILE A 399 -36.22 -1.96 17.32
CA ILE A 399 -34.87 -1.72 17.83
C ILE A 399 -34.40 -2.76 18.86
N CYS A 400 -35.31 -3.53 19.42
CA CYS A 400 -35.03 -4.60 20.38
C CYS A 400 -34.82 -5.96 19.68
N HIS A 401 -34.88 -5.99 18.34
CA HIS A 401 -34.72 -7.20 17.56
C HIS A 401 -33.33 -7.83 17.74
N VAL A 402 -33.30 -9.16 17.85
CA VAL A 402 -32.08 -9.96 17.87
C VAL A 402 -31.90 -10.68 16.53
N ASN A 403 -30.67 -10.70 16.03
CA ASN A 403 -30.34 -11.44 14.80
C ASN A 403 -30.27 -12.96 15.05
N THR A 404 -29.94 -13.73 14.01
CA THR A 404 -29.81 -15.21 14.07
C THR A 404 -28.74 -15.74 15.03
N GLN A 405 -27.86 -14.89 15.55
CA GLN A 405 -26.85 -15.20 16.57
C GLN A 405 -27.27 -14.74 17.98
N GLY A 406 -28.50 -14.25 18.15
CA GLY A 406 -28.99 -13.67 19.40
C GLY A 406 -28.51 -12.23 19.67
N ARG A 407 -27.78 -11.62 18.72
CA ARG A 407 -27.16 -10.31 18.92
C ARG A 407 -28.17 -9.16 18.72
N THR A 408 -28.30 -8.33 19.75
CA THR A 408 -28.99 -7.02 19.70
C THR A 408 -28.15 -5.97 18.95
N MET A 409 -28.74 -4.80 18.64
CA MET A 409 -27.98 -3.68 18.09
C MET A 409 -26.86 -3.18 19.03
N LEU A 410 -27.02 -3.29 20.35
CA LEU A 410 -25.96 -2.95 21.31
C LEU A 410 -24.68 -3.77 21.07
N HIS A 411 -24.78 -5.03 20.65
CA HIS A 411 -23.60 -5.84 20.27
C HIS A 411 -22.89 -5.29 19.03
N GLN A 412 -23.64 -4.84 18.01
CA GLN A 412 -23.05 -4.31 16.79
C GLN A 412 -22.38 -2.96 17.04
N ALA A 413 -23.05 -2.10 17.82
CA ALA A 413 -22.50 -0.83 18.28
C ALA A 413 -21.25 -1.03 19.16
N ALA A 414 -21.25 -2.05 20.02
CA ALA A 414 -20.11 -2.44 20.84
C ALA A 414 -18.90 -2.90 20.01
N VAL A 415 -19.07 -3.69 18.95
CA VAL A 415 -17.95 -4.08 18.07
C VAL A 415 -17.46 -2.89 17.23
N GLY A 416 -18.37 -2.04 16.76
CA GLY A 416 -18.05 -0.88 15.92
C GLY A 416 -17.43 0.32 16.64
N GLY A 417 -17.57 0.42 17.96
CA GLY A 417 -17.15 1.60 18.72
C GLY A 417 -18.16 2.75 18.69
N ALA A 418 -19.42 2.45 18.37
CA ALA A 418 -20.48 3.42 18.08
C ALA A 418 -21.07 4.06 19.36
N ILE A 419 -20.36 5.07 19.89
CA ILE A 419 -20.69 5.74 21.16
C ILE A 419 -22.06 6.45 21.12
N ASN A 420 -22.43 7.06 19.99
CA ASN A 420 -23.67 7.83 19.89
C ASN A 420 -24.90 6.91 19.76
N VAL A 421 -24.77 5.78 19.06
CA VAL A 421 -25.78 4.72 19.01
C VAL A 421 -25.91 4.01 20.36
N VAL A 422 -24.79 3.69 21.04
CA VAL A 422 -24.86 3.15 22.41
C VAL A 422 -25.64 4.08 23.33
N LYS A 423 -25.37 5.39 23.28
CA LYS A 423 -26.14 6.39 24.02
C LYS A 423 -27.64 6.34 23.66
N LEU A 424 -27.98 6.35 22.36
CA LEU A 424 -29.38 6.30 21.91
C LEU A 424 -30.13 5.06 22.42
N LEU A 425 -29.50 3.88 22.42
CA LEU A 425 -30.13 2.64 22.81
C LEU A 425 -30.30 2.52 24.33
N LEU A 426 -29.35 3.08 25.10
CA LEU A 426 -29.47 3.20 26.55
C LEU A 426 -30.52 4.25 26.96
N ASP A 427 -30.58 5.40 26.28
CA ASP A 427 -31.61 6.43 26.46
C ASP A 427 -33.05 5.90 26.20
N VAL A 428 -33.19 4.77 25.48
CA VAL A 428 -34.48 4.10 25.19
C VAL A 428 -34.72 2.87 26.10
N GLY A 429 -33.77 2.49 26.95
CA GLY A 429 -33.92 1.39 27.91
C GLY A 429 -33.81 -0.01 27.30
N VAL A 430 -32.95 -0.19 26.28
CA VAL A 430 -32.60 -1.53 25.77
C VAL A 430 -31.77 -2.28 26.83
N GLU A 431 -32.06 -3.56 27.04
CA GLU A 431 -31.36 -4.41 28.01
C GLU A 431 -29.84 -4.46 27.73
N ILE A 432 -29.06 -4.08 28.75
CA ILE A 432 -27.64 -3.74 28.61
C ILE A 432 -26.74 -4.98 28.68
N ASP A 433 -27.12 -5.97 29.47
CA ASP A 433 -26.38 -7.23 29.68
C ASP A 433 -27.03 -8.42 28.94
N GLN A 434 -27.97 -8.18 28.02
CA GLN A 434 -28.53 -9.23 27.18
C GLN A 434 -27.42 -9.93 26.40
N THR A 435 -27.30 -11.26 26.55
CA THR A 435 -26.25 -12.05 25.92
C THR A 435 -26.63 -12.57 24.54
N ASP A 436 -25.63 -12.72 23.68
CA ASP A 436 -25.74 -13.49 22.44
C ASP A 436 -25.71 -15.02 22.68
N HIS A 437 -25.87 -15.82 21.62
CA HIS A 437 -25.88 -17.29 21.72
C HIS A 437 -24.56 -17.89 22.25
N PHE A 438 -23.47 -17.12 22.38
CA PHE A 438 -22.20 -17.54 22.98
C PHE A 438 -22.05 -17.10 24.44
N GLY A 439 -23.07 -16.43 25.00
CA GLY A 439 -23.03 -15.84 26.34
C GLY A 439 -22.22 -14.53 26.42
N SER A 440 -21.81 -13.95 25.29
CA SER A 440 -21.14 -12.65 25.31
C SER A 440 -22.16 -11.53 25.51
N THR A 441 -21.88 -10.59 26.42
CA THR A 441 -22.62 -9.32 26.53
C THR A 441 -22.06 -8.27 25.55
N PRO A 442 -22.78 -7.16 25.30
CA PRO A 442 -22.22 -6.02 24.58
C PRO A 442 -20.90 -5.52 25.16
N MET A 443 -20.72 -5.49 26.49
CA MET A 443 -19.43 -5.09 27.09
C MET A 443 -18.29 -6.08 26.76
N ILE A 444 -18.56 -7.40 26.74
CA ILE A 444 -17.55 -8.40 26.35
C ILE A 444 -17.09 -8.19 24.90
N GLU A 445 -18.02 -7.89 23.98
CA GLU A 445 -17.66 -7.59 22.58
C GLU A 445 -16.91 -6.26 22.45
N ALA A 446 -17.30 -5.21 23.21
CA ALA A 446 -16.58 -3.94 23.22
C ALA A 446 -15.14 -4.08 23.75
N CYS A 447 -14.94 -4.84 24.85
CA CYS A 447 -13.61 -5.11 25.39
C CYS A 447 -12.73 -5.92 24.42
N ARG A 448 -13.31 -6.90 23.69
CA ARG A 448 -12.57 -7.69 22.69
C ARG A 448 -12.03 -6.85 21.53
N ASN A 449 -12.68 -5.73 21.21
CA ASN A 449 -12.30 -4.84 20.12
C ASN A 449 -11.60 -3.56 20.62
N GLY A 450 -11.21 -3.49 21.91
CA GLY A 450 -10.52 -2.34 22.48
C GLY A 450 -11.34 -1.04 22.54
N GLN A 451 -12.68 -1.12 22.54
CA GLN A 451 -13.56 0.03 22.35
C GLN A 451 -13.78 0.83 23.65
N ILE A 452 -12.70 1.44 24.17
CA ILE A 452 -12.63 2.12 25.47
C ILE A 452 -13.78 3.11 25.69
N GLY A 453 -14.11 3.94 24.70
CA GLY A 453 -15.18 4.93 24.79
C GLY A 453 -16.58 4.32 24.97
N VAL A 454 -16.82 3.15 24.38
CA VAL A 454 -18.08 2.40 24.55
C VAL A 454 -18.10 1.65 25.89
N VAL A 455 -17.00 1.01 26.29
CA VAL A 455 -16.93 0.34 27.60
C VAL A 455 -17.19 1.32 28.73
N ARG A 456 -16.61 2.53 28.67
CA ARG A 456 -16.92 3.61 29.62
C ARG A 456 -18.41 3.92 29.69
N ARG A 457 -19.14 3.98 28.55
CA ARG A 457 -20.60 4.20 28.54
C ARG A 457 -21.40 3.06 29.14
N PHE A 458 -20.98 1.81 28.97
CA PHE A 458 -21.63 0.68 29.63
C PHE A 458 -21.38 0.69 31.15
N LEU A 459 -20.19 1.08 31.60
CA LEU A 459 -19.86 1.27 33.01
C LEU A 459 -20.65 2.43 33.64
N ASP A 460 -20.70 3.59 32.97
CA ASP A 460 -21.51 4.77 33.35
C ASP A 460 -23.00 4.39 33.54
N ALA A 461 -23.49 3.41 32.76
CA ALA A 461 -24.87 2.93 32.76
C ALA A 461 -25.11 1.68 33.64
N GLY A 462 -24.11 1.20 34.39
CA GLY A 462 -24.27 0.14 35.38
C GLY A 462 -24.25 -1.30 34.87
N ALA A 463 -23.71 -1.55 33.66
CA ALA A 463 -23.55 -2.90 33.10
C ALA A 463 -22.68 -3.83 33.96
N SER A 464 -22.98 -5.13 33.93
CA SER A 464 -22.31 -6.16 34.71
C SER A 464 -20.90 -6.49 34.21
N VAL A 465 -19.92 -6.00 34.95
CA VAL A 465 -18.50 -6.34 34.76
C VAL A 465 -18.13 -7.76 35.22
N SER A 466 -19.02 -8.44 35.96
CA SER A 466 -18.80 -9.80 36.47
C SER A 466 -19.27 -10.90 35.50
N THR A 467 -20.05 -10.55 34.48
CA THR A 467 -20.62 -11.54 33.56
C THR A 467 -19.52 -12.23 32.75
N ALA A 468 -19.61 -13.55 32.65
CA ALA A 468 -18.69 -14.41 31.92
C ALA A 468 -19.44 -15.15 30.81
N ASN A 469 -18.82 -15.25 29.62
CA ASN A 469 -19.42 -15.98 28.51
C ASN A 469 -19.33 -17.51 28.67
N LEU A 470 -19.80 -18.28 27.68
CA LEU A 470 -19.81 -19.75 27.76
C LEU A 470 -18.40 -20.39 27.87
N ALA A 471 -17.31 -19.65 27.64
CA ALA A 471 -15.93 -20.08 27.91
C ALA A 471 -15.44 -19.76 29.34
N GLY A 472 -16.24 -19.07 30.15
CA GLY A 472 -15.87 -18.56 31.48
C GLY A 472 -15.09 -17.24 31.43
N ARG A 473 -14.97 -16.57 30.28
CA ARG A 473 -14.19 -15.34 30.14
C ARG A 473 -15.02 -14.10 30.48
N THR A 474 -14.54 -13.35 31.46
CA THR A 474 -15.03 -12.02 31.86
C THR A 474 -14.44 -10.91 30.98
N VAL A 475 -14.96 -9.69 31.12
CA VAL A 475 -14.47 -8.50 30.39
C VAL A 475 -12.97 -8.24 30.54
N LEU A 476 -12.40 -8.50 31.72
CA LEU A 476 -10.97 -8.28 32.01
C LEU A 476 -10.04 -9.25 31.26
N HIS A 477 -10.51 -10.45 30.89
CA HIS A 477 -9.76 -11.38 30.04
C HIS A 477 -9.58 -10.85 28.60
N TYR A 478 -10.58 -10.11 28.10
CA TYR A 478 -10.53 -9.50 26.77
C TYR A 478 -9.83 -8.14 26.80
N ALA A 479 -9.90 -7.42 27.92
CA ALA A 479 -9.16 -6.17 28.12
C ALA A 479 -7.64 -6.34 28.28
N ALA A 480 -7.14 -7.55 28.54
CA ALA A 480 -5.72 -7.83 28.80
C ALA A 480 -4.74 -7.40 27.67
N GLY A 481 -5.25 -7.15 26.45
CA GLY A 481 -4.48 -6.57 25.33
C GLY A 481 -4.36 -5.04 25.35
N TYR A 482 -5.03 -4.36 26.29
CA TYR A 482 -5.28 -2.92 26.27
C TYR A 482 -5.02 -2.32 27.68
N PRO A 483 -3.85 -1.68 27.91
CA PRO A 483 -3.47 -1.15 29.22
C PRO A 483 -4.50 -0.20 29.85
N GLU A 484 -4.91 0.87 29.15
CA GLU A 484 -5.89 1.85 29.65
C GLU A 484 -7.23 1.20 30.00
N LEU A 485 -7.70 0.26 29.17
CA LEU A 485 -8.95 -0.46 29.40
C LEU A 485 -8.87 -1.38 30.62
N THR A 486 -7.71 -2.01 30.84
CA THR A 486 -7.44 -2.83 32.02
C THR A 486 -7.47 -1.95 33.28
N THR A 487 -6.77 -0.81 33.29
CA THR A 487 -6.84 0.17 34.39
C THR A 487 -8.27 0.65 34.64
N MET A 488 -9.05 0.92 33.59
CA MET A 488 -10.45 1.33 33.73
C MET A 488 -11.29 0.27 34.44
N LEU A 489 -11.21 -0.99 34.01
CA LEU A 489 -12.02 -2.08 34.58
C LEU A 489 -11.62 -2.41 36.02
N LEU A 490 -10.33 -2.32 36.37
CA LEU A 490 -9.86 -2.50 37.75
C LEU A 490 -10.44 -1.43 38.70
N ASN A 491 -10.50 -0.18 38.26
CA ASN A 491 -11.14 0.92 39.02
C ASN A 491 -12.65 0.71 39.25
N TYR A 492 -13.31 -0.13 38.43
CA TYR A 492 -14.71 -0.53 38.61
C TYR A 492 -14.88 -1.84 39.41
N GLY A 493 -13.82 -2.32 40.08
CA GLY A 493 -13.91 -3.42 41.06
C GLY A 493 -13.99 -4.82 40.46
N VAL A 494 -13.50 -5.03 39.23
CA VAL A 494 -13.46 -6.37 38.61
C VAL A 494 -12.50 -7.28 39.38
N HIS A 495 -12.94 -8.51 39.67
CA HIS A 495 -12.12 -9.52 40.34
C HIS A 495 -10.90 -9.89 39.49
N ILE A 496 -9.72 -9.46 39.94
CA ILE A 496 -8.48 -9.47 39.14
C ILE A 496 -8.00 -10.89 38.77
N ASP A 497 -8.10 -11.85 39.70
CA ASP A 497 -7.76 -13.26 39.49
C ASP A 497 -8.99 -14.09 39.03
N SER A 498 -9.91 -13.53 38.25
CA SER A 498 -11.00 -14.32 37.66
C SER A 498 -10.43 -15.40 36.74
N CYS A 499 -10.82 -16.66 36.92
CA CYS A 499 -10.38 -17.76 36.05
C CYS A 499 -11.42 -18.11 34.98
N ASP A 500 -10.98 -18.28 33.73
CA ASP A 500 -11.78 -18.95 32.69
C ASP A 500 -11.84 -20.48 32.90
N LYS A 501 -12.58 -21.20 32.03
CA LYS A 501 -12.74 -22.66 32.13
C LYS A 501 -11.43 -23.47 31.98
N ARG A 502 -10.30 -22.85 31.62
CA ARG A 502 -8.96 -23.46 31.56
C ARG A 502 -8.07 -23.05 32.75
N GLY A 503 -8.60 -22.31 33.72
CA GLY A 503 -7.84 -21.75 34.83
C GLY A 503 -6.97 -20.55 34.43
N TRP A 504 -7.18 -19.95 33.25
CA TRP A 504 -6.43 -18.76 32.86
C TRP A 504 -7.01 -17.54 33.57
N THR A 505 -6.15 -16.68 34.10
CA THR A 505 -6.52 -15.34 34.60
C THR A 505 -6.17 -14.27 33.56
N PRO A 506 -6.67 -13.02 33.70
CA PRO A 506 -6.24 -11.89 32.88
C PRO A 506 -4.71 -11.69 32.85
N LEU A 507 -4.01 -11.95 33.96
CA LEU A 507 -2.54 -11.88 34.02
C LEU A 507 -1.87 -12.94 33.12
N HIS A 508 -2.41 -14.16 33.05
CA HIS A 508 -1.96 -15.17 32.09
C HIS A 508 -2.21 -14.73 30.64
N CYS A 509 -3.35 -14.06 30.38
CA CYS A 509 -3.65 -13.54 29.04
C CYS A 509 -2.71 -12.41 28.62
N ALA A 510 -2.37 -11.48 29.51
CA ALA A 510 -1.43 -10.39 29.26
C ALA A 510 0.01 -10.90 29.04
N ALA A 511 0.48 -11.78 29.92
CA ALA A 511 1.83 -12.33 29.87
C ALA A 511 2.06 -13.23 28.64
N ALA A 512 1.09 -14.09 28.29
CA ALA A 512 1.16 -14.96 27.11
C ALA A 512 1.00 -14.23 25.76
N ALA A 513 0.83 -12.91 25.78
CA ALA A 513 0.73 -12.04 24.61
C ALA A 513 1.77 -10.89 24.62
N GLY A 514 2.71 -10.89 25.58
CA GLY A 514 3.82 -9.93 25.63
C GLY A 514 3.44 -8.52 26.09
N HIS A 515 2.24 -8.32 26.64
CA HIS A 515 1.72 -7.00 26.99
C HIS A 515 2.30 -6.48 28.32
N LEU A 516 3.58 -6.08 28.30
CA LEU A 516 4.34 -5.62 29.47
C LEU A 516 3.56 -4.63 30.34
N GLU A 517 3.07 -3.52 29.79
CA GLU A 517 2.37 -2.51 30.60
C GLU A 517 1.10 -3.06 31.26
N THR A 518 0.37 -3.97 30.59
CA THR A 518 -0.78 -4.64 31.21
C THR A 518 -0.35 -5.60 32.33
N VAL A 519 0.78 -6.29 32.18
CA VAL A 519 1.36 -7.14 33.23
C VAL A 519 1.77 -6.30 34.45
N LYS A 520 2.41 -5.14 34.24
CA LYS A 520 2.70 -4.17 35.31
C LYS A 520 1.43 -3.75 36.04
N ILE A 521 0.46 -3.21 35.31
CA ILE A 521 -0.83 -2.73 35.85
C ILE A 521 -1.52 -3.82 36.68
N LEU A 522 -1.56 -5.06 36.19
CA LEU A 522 -2.20 -6.16 36.91
C LEU A 522 -1.44 -6.54 38.20
N LEU A 523 -0.11 -6.64 38.16
CA LEU A 523 0.70 -6.96 39.35
C LEU A 523 0.66 -5.83 40.38
N GLU A 524 0.77 -4.57 39.96
CA GLU A 524 0.67 -3.37 40.80
C GLU A 524 -0.72 -3.21 41.44
N ASN A 525 -1.76 -3.79 40.84
CA ASN A 525 -3.11 -3.89 41.41
C ASN A 525 -3.39 -5.23 42.13
N GLY A 526 -2.34 -6.02 42.44
CA GLY A 526 -2.42 -7.19 43.31
C GLY A 526 -2.80 -8.52 42.63
N ALA A 527 -2.66 -8.64 41.31
CA ALA A 527 -2.84 -9.92 40.61
C ALA A 527 -1.81 -10.95 41.09
N LYS A 528 -2.23 -12.20 41.31
CA LYS A 528 -1.33 -13.24 41.82
C LYS A 528 -0.46 -13.81 40.70
N GLY A 529 0.78 -13.34 40.60
CA GLY A 529 1.81 -13.93 39.73
C GLY A 529 2.10 -15.41 40.00
N THR A 530 1.74 -15.91 41.19
CA THR A 530 1.83 -17.32 41.61
C THR A 530 0.62 -18.18 41.25
N CYS A 531 -0.49 -17.60 40.74
CA CYS A 531 -1.60 -18.40 40.22
C CYS A 531 -1.14 -19.22 39.01
N SER A 532 -1.67 -20.44 38.90
CA SER A 532 -1.39 -21.36 37.81
C SER A 532 -2.67 -21.77 37.08
N THR A 533 -2.51 -22.03 35.79
CA THR A 533 -3.53 -22.62 34.91
C THR A 533 -3.79 -24.10 35.24
N LEU A 534 -4.81 -24.72 34.63
CA LEU A 534 -5.06 -26.16 34.80
C LEU A 534 -3.92 -27.08 34.31
N CYS A 535 -2.94 -26.57 33.55
CA CYS A 535 -1.69 -27.27 33.21
C CYS A 535 -0.50 -26.84 34.08
N SER A 536 -0.76 -26.26 35.27
CA SER A 536 0.23 -25.80 36.27
C SER A 536 1.19 -24.68 35.82
N LYS A 537 1.11 -24.20 34.57
CA LYS A 537 1.89 -23.06 34.08
C LYS A 537 1.37 -21.75 34.69
N THR A 538 2.28 -20.92 35.22
CA THR A 538 1.99 -19.57 35.76
C THR A 538 2.17 -18.49 34.68
N ALA A 539 1.75 -17.26 34.96
CA ALA A 539 1.89 -16.15 34.02
C ALA A 539 3.35 -15.85 33.61
N MET A 540 4.30 -15.94 34.55
CA MET A 540 5.73 -15.78 34.25
C MET A 540 6.25 -16.90 33.34
N VAL A 541 5.84 -18.15 33.59
CA VAL A 541 6.19 -19.31 32.76
C VAL A 541 5.69 -19.13 31.32
N LEU A 542 4.45 -18.66 31.13
CA LEU A 542 3.91 -18.37 29.80
C LEU A 542 4.62 -17.21 29.06
N ALA A 543 5.26 -16.28 29.79
CA ALA A 543 6.09 -15.23 29.19
C ALA A 543 7.49 -15.75 28.78
N ILE A 544 8.07 -16.66 29.57
CA ILE A 544 9.34 -17.35 29.27
C ILE A 544 9.18 -18.19 27.99
N GLU A 545 8.14 -19.03 27.94
CA GLU A 545 7.83 -19.94 26.81
C GLU A 545 7.58 -19.21 25.48
N ARG A 546 7.22 -17.93 25.54
CA ARG A 546 6.90 -17.09 24.38
C ARG A 546 7.96 -16.02 24.09
N GLY A 547 9.12 -16.09 24.77
CA GLY A 547 10.28 -15.25 24.48
C GLY A 547 10.13 -13.77 24.85
N TYR A 548 9.15 -13.40 25.68
CA TYR A 548 8.88 -12.01 26.06
C TYR A 548 9.85 -11.52 27.15
N SER A 549 11.11 -11.30 26.76
CA SER A 549 12.24 -10.91 27.63
C SER A 549 11.88 -9.85 28.67
N ASP A 550 11.18 -8.81 28.27
CA ASP A 550 10.95 -7.62 29.08
C ASP A 550 9.86 -7.86 30.13
N VAL A 551 8.88 -8.71 29.80
CA VAL A 551 7.86 -9.22 30.72
C VAL A 551 8.51 -10.12 31.76
N VAL A 552 9.38 -11.05 31.33
CA VAL A 552 10.14 -11.93 32.24
C VAL A 552 11.05 -11.13 33.16
N LYS A 553 11.75 -10.12 32.62
CA LYS A 553 12.62 -9.22 33.38
C LYS A 553 11.83 -8.46 34.45
N TYR A 554 10.66 -7.91 34.12
CA TYR A 554 9.81 -7.24 35.12
C TYR A 554 9.28 -8.22 36.18
N PHE A 555 8.88 -9.44 35.82
CA PHE A 555 8.54 -10.48 36.82
C PHE A 555 9.71 -10.77 37.78
N VAL A 556 10.94 -10.88 37.27
CA VAL A 556 12.14 -11.04 38.13
C VAL A 556 12.36 -9.82 39.02
N GLU A 557 12.25 -8.60 38.48
CA GLU A 557 12.39 -7.35 39.24
C GLU A 557 11.34 -7.24 40.36
N CYS A 558 10.08 -7.63 40.14
CA CYS A 558 9.09 -7.71 41.21
C CYS A 558 9.50 -8.69 42.31
N THR A 559 10.04 -9.87 41.98
CA THR A 559 10.46 -10.88 42.96
C THR A 559 11.68 -10.50 43.81
N THR A 560 12.38 -9.39 43.55
CA THR A 560 13.55 -8.94 44.32
C THR A 560 13.26 -7.85 45.36
N THR A 561 11.99 -7.46 45.56
CA THR A 561 11.62 -6.25 46.34
C THR A 561 11.02 -6.48 47.73
N GLU A 562 10.70 -7.72 48.13
CA GLU A 562 10.36 -8.07 49.52
C GLU A 562 11.13 -9.32 49.99
N ASP A 563 11.45 -9.38 51.29
CA ASP A 563 12.52 -10.23 51.82
C ASP A 563 12.29 -11.76 51.71
N ASN A 564 13.23 -12.47 51.06
CA ASN A 564 14.03 -13.55 51.69
C ASN A 564 15.15 -14.09 50.74
N LEU A 565 16.39 -13.67 51.00
CA LEU A 565 17.66 -14.07 50.35
C LEU A 565 18.82 -13.89 51.38
N PRO A 566 20.13 -14.19 51.14
CA PRO A 566 20.83 -14.71 49.94
C PRO A 566 21.81 -15.89 50.27
N VAL A 567 23.01 -15.91 49.64
CA VAL A 567 24.22 -16.76 49.84
C VAL A 567 24.22 -18.07 49.01
N SER A 568 25.15 -18.36 48.09
CA SER A 568 26.39 -17.72 47.56
C SER A 568 26.75 -18.39 46.20
N SER A 569 27.73 -18.02 45.36
CA SER A 569 28.61 -16.84 45.17
C SER A 569 29.40 -17.01 43.85
N LYS A 570 30.13 -15.95 43.44
CA LYS A 570 31.15 -15.87 42.38
C LYS A 570 30.66 -15.82 40.92
N GLU A 571 31.39 -14.98 40.19
CA GLU A 571 31.33 -14.79 38.73
C GLU A 571 32.17 -15.86 38.00
N SER A 572 32.08 -15.83 36.66
CA SER A 572 32.94 -16.51 35.67
C SER A 572 32.73 -18.02 35.47
N ALA A 573 32.82 -18.43 34.20
CA ALA A 573 32.78 -19.80 33.69
C ALA A 573 31.47 -20.60 33.89
N GLU A 574 30.38 -20.19 33.22
CA GLU A 574 29.36 -21.16 32.76
C GLU A 574 29.90 -21.97 31.56
N THR A 575 31.03 -22.66 31.78
CA THR A 575 31.69 -23.51 30.79
C THR A 575 31.21 -24.94 30.99
N LEU A 576 30.18 -25.35 30.24
CA LEU A 576 29.70 -26.74 30.13
C LEU A 576 29.24 -27.44 31.44
N ALA A 577 29.15 -26.73 32.56
CA ALA A 577 28.70 -27.28 33.85
C ALA A 577 27.35 -28.00 33.73
N GLY A 578 27.30 -29.28 34.08
CA GLY A 578 26.10 -30.11 33.94
C GLY A 578 25.80 -30.63 32.52
N CYS A 579 26.67 -30.40 31.54
CA CYS A 579 26.68 -31.07 30.23
C CYS A 579 27.87 -32.03 30.06
N GLU A 580 28.63 -32.28 31.13
CA GLU A 580 29.88 -33.05 31.15
C GLU A 580 29.74 -34.49 30.60
N GLU A 581 28.58 -35.15 30.81
CA GLU A 581 28.32 -36.50 30.28
C GLU A 581 28.20 -36.57 28.76
N TYR A 582 28.01 -35.44 28.08
CA TYR A 582 27.93 -35.33 26.61
C TYR A 582 29.25 -34.89 25.97
N ILE A 583 30.34 -34.77 26.73
CA ILE A 583 31.67 -34.45 26.19
C ILE A 583 32.34 -35.75 25.76
N LEU A 584 32.39 -36.00 24.44
CA LEU A 584 32.98 -37.21 23.88
C LEU A 584 34.49 -37.04 23.70
N ASN A 585 35.25 -38.04 24.16
CA ASN A 585 36.69 -38.11 23.96
C ASN A 585 37.03 -38.20 22.44
N PRO A 586 37.76 -37.22 21.88
CA PRO A 586 38.00 -37.17 20.43
C PRO A 586 38.82 -38.33 19.85
N THR A 587 39.53 -39.12 20.66
CA THR A 587 40.28 -40.30 20.18
C THR A 587 39.39 -41.47 19.81
N ASP A 588 38.17 -41.51 20.37
CA ASP A 588 37.28 -42.67 20.30
C ASP A 588 36.32 -42.56 19.10
N VAL A 589 36.41 -41.44 18.38
CA VAL A 589 35.74 -41.15 17.10
C VAL A 589 36.73 -41.45 15.97
N HIS A 590 36.37 -42.39 15.10
CA HIS A 590 37.17 -42.77 13.93
C HIS A 590 36.46 -42.33 12.66
N PHE A 591 37.15 -41.63 11.76
CA PHE A 591 36.54 -41.07 10.54
C PHE A 591 36.76 -41.97 9.32
N ASP A 592 35.71 -42.21 8.54
CA ASP A 592 35.74 -43.03 7.32
C ASP A 592 36.59 -42.39 6.19
N SER A 593 36.74 -41.06 6.21
CA SER A 593 37.34 -40.28 5.12
C SER A 593 37.88 -38.92 5.57
N SER A 594 38.71 -38.30 4.74
CA SER A 594 39.40 -37.04 5.06
C SER A 594 38.63 -35.79 4.59
N TRP A 595 38.01 -35.09 5.55
CA TRP A 595 37.58 -33.68 5.51
C TRP A 595 36.47 -33.28 4.52
N GLY A 596 35.22 -33.43 4.95
CA GLY A 596 34.00 -32.80 4.40
C GLY A 596 33.32 -31.85 5.40
N VAL A 597 32.11 -31.37 5.07
CA VAL A 597 31.27 -30.57 6.00
C VAL A 597 30.49 -31.47 6.97
N ASN A 598 29.90 -32.53 6.41
CA ASN A 598 29.48 -33.70 7.16
C ASN A 598 30.51 -34.79 6.86
N ILE A 599 31.01 -35.48 7.90
CA ILE A 599 32.00 -36.55 7.79
C ILE A 599 31.43 -37.77 8.51
N SER A 600 31.45 -38.93 7.89
CA SER A 600 31.00 -40.16 8.54
C SER A 600 32.14 -40.88 9.25
N GLY A 601 31.77 -41.74 10.20
CA GLY A 601 32.72 -42.51 10.98
C GLY A 601 32.07 -43.55 11.88
N THR A 602 32.84 -44.05 12.84
CA THR A 602 32.37 -44.87 13.96
C THR A 602 32.78 -44.27 15.30
N TRP A 603 31.95 -44.50 16.33
CA TRP A 603 32.28 -44.25 17.73
C TRP A 603 31.77 -45.42 18.55
N LEU A 604 32.65 -46.08 19.31
CA LEU A 604 32.38 -47.34 20.01
C LEU A 604 31.67 -48.37 19.10
N ASP A 605 32.29 -48.64 17.95
CA ASP A 605 31.81 -49.51 16.85
C ASP A 605 30.44 -49.15 16.23
N SER A 606 29.79 -48.06 16.68
CA SER A 606 28.49 -47.60 16.19
C SER A 606 28.66 -46.55 15.08
N PRO A 607 27.90 -46.58 13.97
CA PRO A 607 28.04 -45.65 12.86
C PRO A 607 27.49 -44.25 13.20
N ILE A 608 28.27 -43.22 12.89
CA ILE A 608 27.98 -41.81 13.25
C ILE A 608 28.11 -40.84 12.07
N GLU A 609 27.35 -39.74 12.12
CA GLU A 609 27.53 -38.55 11.28
C GLU A 609 28.12 -37.43 12.16
N VAL A 610 29.28 -36.91 11.75
CA VAL A 610 29.99 -35.82 12.43
C VAL A 610 29.83 -34.53 11.64
N LYS A 611 29.34 -33.49 12.30
CA LYS A 611 29.08 -32.18 11.69
C LYS A 611 30.08 -31.14 12.19
N VAL A 612 30.99 -30.70 11.32
CA VAL A 612 32.07 -29.77 11.68
C VAL A 612 31.62 -28.33 11.40
N LYS A 613 31.30 -27.56 12.46
CA LYS A 613 31.01 -26.12 12.30
C LYS A 613 32.32 -25.34 12.15
N LYS A 614 32.49 -24.66 11.01
CA LYS A 614 33.66 -23.82 10.76
C LYS A 614 33.53 -22.48 11.51
N HIS A 615 34.40 -22.32 12.50
CA HIS A 615 34.82 -21.10 13.20
C HIS A 615 34.00 -20.55 14.38
N SER A 616 34.80 -20.13 15.38
CA SER A 616 34.52 -19.18 16.48
C SER A 616 33.39 -19.48 17.46
N TYR A 617 33.80 -19.76 18.71
CA TYR A 617 32.97 -19.92 19.89
C TYR A 617 32.02 -18.73 20.11
N SER A 618 30.74 -19.02 20.30
CA SER A 618 29.72 -18.11 20.82
C SER A 618 28.58 -18.92 21.45
N LYS A 619 27.67 -18.27 22.20
CA LYS A 619 26.59 -18.91 23.00
C LYS A 619 25.91 -20.10 22.32
N ASN A 620 25.63 -19.97 21.02
CA ASN A 620 24.89 -20.91 20.20
C ASN A 620 25.37 -22.37 20.33
N VAL A 621 26.66 -22.64 20.54
CA VAL A 621 27.17 -24.02 20.67
C VAL A 621 26.75 -24.67 21.99
N VAL A 622 26.84 -23.94 23.11
CA VAL A 622 26.39 -24.44 24.43
C VAL A 622 24.87 -24.51 24.47
N GLU A 623 24.20 -23.55 23.85
CA GLU A 623 22.74 -23.52 23.78
C GLU A 623 22.18 -24.67 22.92
N GLU A 624 22.72 -24.89 21.72
CA GLU A 624 22.40 -26.03 20.85
C GLU A 624 22.69 -27.36 21.53
N LEU A 625 23.83 -27.51 22.22
CA LEU A 625 24.12 -28.68 23.05
C LEU A 625 23.05 -28.87 24.14
N SER A 626 22.71 -27.83 24.90
CA SER A 626 21.76 -27.89 26.00
C SER A 626 20.31 -28.18 25.57
N ARG A 627 19.96 -27.78 24.33
CA ARG A 627 18.68 -28.08 23.67
C ARG A 627 18.64 -29.51 23.12
N TRP A 628 19.74 -30.03 22.57
CA TRP A 628 19.80 -31.37 21.94
C TRP A 628 20.16 -32.52 22.88
N SER A 629 21.03 -32.32 23.89
CA SER A 629 21.51 -33.41 24.75
C SER A 629 20.39 -34.10 25.54
N LYS A 630 19.35 -33.34 25.90
CA LYS A 630 18.17 -33.81 26.65
C LYS A 630 17.12 -34.49 25.76
N LEU A 631 17.37 -34.63 24.46
CA LEU A 631 16.44 -35.23 23.50
C LEU A 631 16.83 -36.69 23.24
N ASN A 632 15.94 -37.59 23.65
CA ASN A 632 16.07 -39.03 23.43
C ASN A 632 14.69 -39.57 23.01
N HIS A 633 14.50 -39.73 21.70
CA HIS A 633 13.26 -40.19 21.08
C HIS A 633 13.57 -41.01 19.82
N PRO A 634 12.82 -42.07 19.47
CA PRO A 634 13.05 -42.82 18.23
C PRO A 634 12.99 -41.95 16.95
N HIS A 635 12.28 -40.82 16.99
CA HIS A 635 12.02 -39.94 15.84
C HIS A 635 12.74 -38.58 15.88
N VAL A 636 13.74 -38.43 16.74
CA VAL A 636 14.66 -37.28 16.74
C VAL A 636 16.07 -37.85 16.64
N VAL A 637 16.89 -37.34 15.70
CA VAL A 637 18.24 -37.86 15.48
C VAL A 637 19.05 -37.76 16.77
N LYS A 638 19.53 -38.89 17.29
CA LYS A 638 20.21 -38.88 18.59
C LYS A 638 21.54 -38.13 18.50
N LEU A 639 21.72 -37.14 19.38
CA LEU A 639 23.04 -36.60 19.68
C LEU A 639 23.75 -37.56 20.66
N TYR A 640 24.90 -38.10 20.27
CA TYR A 640 25.75 -38.86 21.20
C TYR A 640 26.60 -37.93 22.06
N GLY A 641 27.01 -36.78 21.51
CA GLY A 641 27.64 -35.70 22.26
C GLY A 641 28.46 -34.76 21.38
N ILE A 642 29.30 -33.95 22.01
CA ILE A 642 30.22 -33.00 21.37
C ILE A 642 31.66 -33.40 21.67
N CYS A 643 32.52 -33.43 20.64
CA CYS A 643 33.95 -33.50 20.85
C CYS A 643 34.51 -32.09 21.06
N TYR A 644 35.06 -31.86 22.24
CA TYR A 644 35.49 -30.56 22.73
C TYR A 644 36.83 -30.69 23.45
N SER A 645 37.82 -29.89 23.04
CA SER A 645 39.06 -29.69 23.79
C SER A 645 39.70 -28.35 23.40
N GLU A 646 40.55 -27.79 24.28
CA GLU A 646 41.35 -26.59 23.98
C GLU A 646 42.34 -26.80 22.82
N SER A 647 42.61 -28.06 22.45
CA SER A 647 43.51 -28.46 21.37
C SER A 647 42.82 -28.68 20.01
N ILE A 648 41.48 -28.63 19.94
CA ILE A 648 40.72 -28.85 18.70
C ILE A 648 40.15 -27.51 18.20
N SER A 649 40.59 -27.10 17.00
CA SER A 649 40.34 -25.75 16.45
C SER A 649 38.90 -25.49 16.00
N ASN A 650 38.08 -26.53 15.82
CA ASN A 650 36.65 -26.42 15.55
C ASN A 650 35.94 -27.59 16.28
N PRO A 651 35.15 -27.35 17.34
CA PRO A 651 34.41 -28.42 18.01
C PRO A 651 33.34 -28.98 17.06
N PHE A 652 33.04 -30.27 17.20
CA PHE A 652 32.11 -30.98 16.32
C PHE A 652 31.11 -31.82 17.11
N PHE A 653 29.87 -31.84 16.63
CA PHE A 653 28.79 -32.65 17.20
C PHE A 653 28.78 -34.02 16.52
N VAL A 654 28.55 -35.07 17.31
CA VAL A 654 28.52 -36.47 16.91
C VAL A 654 27.08 -36.98 17.02
N TYR A 655 26.45 -37.23 15.87
CA TYR A 655 25.07 -37.69 15.77
C TYR A 655 24.98 -39.13 15.28
N GLU A 656 23.85 -39.76 15.55
CA GLU A 656 23.36 -40.93 14.83
C GLU A 656 23.40 -40.72 13.31
N ARG A 657 23.96 -41.68 12.57
CA ARG A 657 24.15 -41.59 11.11
C ARG A 657 22.84 -41.93 10.36
N PRO A 658 22.24 -41.01 9.60
CA PRO A 658 21.25 -41.38 8.60
C PRO A 658 21.96 -42.04 7.41
N THR A 659 21.52 -43.24 7.01
CA THR A 659 22.12 -44.01 5.91
C THR A 659 21.38 -43.83 4.59
N HIS A 660 20.11 -43.44 4.63
CA HIS A 660 19.23 -43.30 3.47
C HIS A 660 18.99 -41.84 3.02
N GLY A 661 19.73 -40.88 3.60
CA GLY A 661 19.65 -39.46 3.23
C GLY A 661 18.45 -38.73 3.84
N SER A 662 18.07 -37.60 3.24
CA SER A 662 16.87 -36.86 3.59
C SER A 662 15.59 -37.48 3.02
N LEU A 663 14.42 -37.08 3.54
CA LEU A 663 13.14 -37.65 3.11
C LEU A 663 12.90 -37.50 1.60
N LEU A 664 13.26 -36.37 0.99
CA LEU A 664 13.07 -36.16 -0.46
C LEU A 664 14.01 -37.06 -1.28
N GLU A 665 15.26 -37.23 -0.85
CA GLU A 665 16.23 -38.13 -1.49
C GLU A 665 15.80 -39.59 -1.36
N TYR A 666 15.26 -39.99 -0.20
CA TYR A 666 14.74 -41.33 0.04
C TYR A 666 13.57 -41.66 -0.89
N ILE A 667 12.59 -40.76 -1.01
CA ILE A 667 11.42 -40.91 -1.89
C ILE A 667 11.82 -40.93 -3.37
N ALA A 668 12.78 -40.09 -3.76
CA ALA A 668 13.21 -39.95 -5.15
C ALA A 668 14.11 -41.10 -5.66
N ASP A 669 14.72 -41.90 -4.77
CA ASP A 669 15.58 -43.02 -5.17
C ASP A 669 14.74 -44.21 -5.67
N PRO A 670 14.80 -44.57 -6.97
CA PRO A 670 13.97 -45.62 -7.56
C PRO A 670 14.29 -47.03 -7.02
N ARG A 671 15.38 -47.20 -6.27
CA ARG A 671 15.74 -48.47 -5.61
C ARG A 671 14.87 -48.78 -4.39
N ASN A 672 14.27 -47.77 -3.76
CA ASN A 672 13.52 -47.92 -2.51
C ASN A 672 12.04 -48.32 -2.74
N ALA A 673 11.50 -48.11 -3.95
CA ALA A 673 10.14 -48.50 -4.35
C ALA A 673 9.01 -48.10 -3.36
N ILE A 674 9.13 -46.90 -2.78
CA ILE A 674 8.28 -46.39 -1.71
C ILE A 674 6.84 -46.16 -2.20
N SER A 675 5.86 -46.72 -1.48
CA SER A 675 4.43 -46.47 -1.75
C SER A 675 3.98 -45.13 -1.15
N ARG A 676 2.88 -44.55 -1.64
CA ARG A 676 2.34 -43.29 -1.06
C ARG A 676 1.99 -43.43 0.42
N LEU A 677 1.46 -44.58 0.84
CA LEU A 677 1.20 -44.89 2.25
C LEU A 677 2.50 -44.90 3.08
N GLU A 678 3.63 -45.26 2.46
CA GLU A 678 4.95 -45.26 3.09
C GLU A 678 5.58 -43.86 3.17
N ILE A 679 5.37 -42.99 2.15
CA ILE A 679 5.70 -41.55 2.22
C ILE A 679 5.01 -40.94 3.44
N TRP A 680 3.70 -41.17 3.49
CA TRP A 680 2.86 -40.73 4.58
C TRP A 680 3.33 -41.31 5.93
N ARG A 681 3.72 -42.60 6.01
CA ARG A 681 4.29 -43.21 7.23
C ARG A 681 5.61 -42.56 7.68
N LYS A 682 6.51 -42.18 6.76
CA LYS A 682 7.73 -41.42 7.13
C LYS A 682 7.39 -40.03 7.69
N LEU A 683 6.35 -39.40 7.17
CA LEU A 683 5.87 -38.11 7.66
C LEU A 683 5.13 -38.27 9.02
N TYR A 684 4.50 -39.41 9.34
CA TYR A 684 4.03 -39.73 10.71
C TYR A 684 5.19 -39.71 11.70
N GLU A 685 6.20 -40.52 11.40
CA GLU A 685 7.40 -40.67 12.22
C GLU A 685 8.07 -39.31 12.46
N ALA A 686 8.23 -38.48 11.43
CA ALA A 686 8.73 -37.11 11.58
C ALA A 686 7.91 -36.23 12.54
N ALA A 687 6.59 -36.42 12.64
CA ALA A 687 5.76 -35.66 13.56
C ALA A 687 5.56 -36.28 14.95
N LEU A 688 5.79 -37.58 15.14
CA LEU A 688 6.12 -38.10 16.47
C LEU A 688 7.39 -37.41 16.98
N GLY A 689 8.38 -37.20 16.10
CA GLY A 689 9.55 -36.37 16.39
C GLY A 689 9.18 -34.94 16.79
N LEU A 690 8.26 -34.31 16.07
CA LEU A 690 7.88 -32.91 16.30
C LEU A 690 6.97 -32.72 17.51
N GLN A 691 6.02 -33.62 17.73
CA GLN A 691 5.22 -33.67 18.96
C GLN A 691 6.15 -33.81 20.17
N TYR A 692 7.15 -34.70 20.11
CA TYR A 692 8.12 -34.85 21.20
C TYR A 692 8.88 -33.54 21.53
N LEU A 693 9.13 -32.68 20.54
CA LEU A 693 9.72 -31.35 20.73
C LEU A 693 8.71 -30.35 21.32
N HIS A 694 7.49 -30.27 20.78
CA HIS A 694 6.44 -29.38 21.27
C HIS A 694 5.97 -29.76 22.69
N ASP A 695 5.91 -31.06 23.02
CA ASP A 695 5.68 -31.60 24.37
C ASP A 695 6.82 -31.28 25.35
N ARG A 696 7.91 -30.64 24.89
CA ARG A 696 9.03 -30.08 25.68
C ARG A 696 9.17 -28.57 25.52
N ASP A 697 8.14 -27.91 25.00
CA ASP A 697 8.10 -26.49 24.69
C ASP A 697 9.23 -26.01 23.74
N LEU A 698 9.71 -26.89 22.83
CA LEU A 698 10.73 -26.57 21.82
C LEU A 698 10.14 -26.39 20.42
N VAL A 699 10.35 -25.20 19.84
CA VAL A 699 9.99 -24.86 18.45
C VAL A 699 11.11 -25.28 17.49
N HIS A 700 10.80 -25.88 16.33
CA HIS A 700 11.83 -26.50 15.48
C HIS A 700 12.66 -25.49 14.66
N GLY A 701 12.03 -24.64 13.86
CA GLY A 701 12.67 -23.46 13.24
C GLY A 701 13.01 -23.54 11.74
N ASP A 702 13.20 -24.72 11.14
CA ASP A 702 13.38 -24.89 9.67
C ASP A 702 12.91 -26.30 9.23
N ILE A 703 11.61 -26.57 9.32
CA ILE A 703 11.05 -27.89 8.98
C ILE A 703 10.75 -27.97 7.47
N ARG A 704 11.51 -28.82 6.78
CA ARG A 704 11.38 -29.16 5.34
C ARG A 704 11.83 -30.60 5.11
N CYS A 705 11.61 -31.18 3.92
CA CYS A 705 12.03 -32.57 3.64
C CYS A 705 13.54 -32.82 3.86
N GLY A 706 14.39 -31.80 3.70
CA GLY A 706 15.84 -31.89 3.97
C GLY A 706 16.22 -31.99 5.47
N SER A 707 15.31 -31.57 6.35
CA SER A 707 15.43 -31.60 7.81
C SER A 707 14.86 -32.89 8.43
N ILE A 708 14.17 -33.71 7.63
CA ILE A 708 13.76 -35.08 7.96
C ILE A 708 14.77 -36.03 7.31
N VAL A 709 15.27 -37.03 8.04
CA VAL A 709 16.21 -38.04 7.53
C VAL A 709 15.78 -39.46 7.87
N ILE A 710 16.24 -40.42 7.07
CA ILE A 710 15.90 -41.83 7.21
C ILE A 710 17.14 -42.63 7.67
N THR A 711 16.99 -43.36 8.77
CA THR A 711 18.03 -44.27 9.34
C THR A 711 17.95 -45.68 8.73
N GLU A 712 18.93 -46.54 9.03
CA GLU A 712 19.10 -47.86 8.39
C GLU A 712 17.97 -48.87 8.70
N ASP A 713 17.32 -48.70 9.86
CA ASP A 713 16.07 -49.38 10.24
C ASP A 713 14.82 -48.85 9.49
N GLY A 714 15.01 -47.86 8.60
CA GLY A 714 13.97 -47.23 7.80
C GLY A 714 13.17 -46.16 8.53
N VAL A 715 13.54 -45.76 9.74
CA VAL A 715 12.79 -44.79 10.56
C VAL A 715 13.09 -43.35 10.14
N ALA A 716 12.05 -42.52 10.02
CA ALA A 716 12.22 -41.08 9.83
C ALA A 716 12.45 -40.36 11.17
N LYS A 717 13.42 -39.44 11.16
CA LYS A 717 13.83 -38.64 12.33
C LYS A 717 14.06 -37.18 11.94
N LEU A 718 13.73 -36.26 12.85
CA LEU A 718 14.06 -34.83 12.69
C LEU A 718 15.53 -34.54 13.02
N ARG A 719 16.16 -33.66 12.23
CA ARG A 719 17.50 -33.10 12.44
C ARG A 719 17.54 -31.60 12.19
N ASN A 720 18.48 -30.92 12.85
CA ASN A 720 18.76 -29.48 12.76
C ASN A 720 17.60 -28.57 13.21
N LEU A 721 17.64 -28.10 14.47
CA LEU A 721 16.84 -26.95 14.86
C LEU A 721 17.31 -25.71 14.07
N GLY A 722 16.37 -24.93 13.54
CA GLY A 722 16.66 -23.80 12.66
C GLY A 722 17.16 -22.57 13.42
N SER A 723 18.31 -22.03 13.05
CA SER A 723 18.79 -20.74 13.56
C SER A 723 17.92 -19.57 13.08
N ASP A 724 18.00 -18.43 13.76
CA ASP A 724 17.17 -17.23 13.50
C ASP A 724 17.50 -16.48 12.19
N HIS A 725 18.20 -17.12 11.25
CA HIS A 725 18.61 -16.52 9.97
C HIS A 725 18.13 -17.34 8.74
N CYS A 726 17.36 -18.42 8.94
CA CYS A 726 16.88 -19.26 7.84
C CYS A 726 15.60 -18.69 7.18
N TYR A 727 15.75 -17.82 6.18
CA TYR A 727 14.64 -17.25 5.38
C TYR A 727 14.33 -17.99 4.10
N ARG A 728 13.08 -18.47 3.98
CA ARG A 728 12.52 -19.20 2.84
C ARG A 728 11.01 -18.93 2.76
N PRO A 729 10.54 -17.98 1.93
CA PRO A 729 9.13 -17.57 1.86
C PRO A 729 8.14 -18.72 1.70
N ALA A 730 8.42 -19.65 0.79
CA ALA A 730 7.60 -20.84 0.52
C ALA A 730 7.23 -21.69 1.76
N TRP A 731 8.03 -21.62 2.84
CA TRP A 731 7.81 -22.34 4.11
C TRP A 731 7.58 -21.41 5.33
N THR A 732 7.29 -20.13 5.09
CA THR A 732 7.05 -19.14 6.16
C THR A 732 5.57 -18.84 6.27
N ALA A 733 5.03 -18.84 7.50
CA ALA A 733 3.60 -18.63 7.74
C ALA A 733 3.18 -17.15 7.56
N PRO A 734 1.92 -16.85 7.17
CA PRO A 734 1.47 -15.47 6.91
C PRO A 734 1.73 -14.49 8.05
N GLU A 735 1.54 -14.91 9.30
CA GLU A 735 1.80 -14.07 10.48
C GLU A 735 3.29 -13.81 10.68
N VAL A 736 4.18 -14.74 10.31
CA VAL A 736 5.63 -14.58 10.43
C VAL A 736 6.18 -13.72 9.28
N LEU A 737 5.62 -13.84 8.07
CA LEU A 737 5.83 -12.85 7.00
C LEU A 737 5.33 -11.45 7.42
N SER A 738 4.26 -11.40 8.23
CA SER A 738 3.75 -10.16 8.85
C SER A 738 4.52 -9.71 10.10
N GLY A 739 5.66 -10.33 10.44
CA GLY A 739 6.55 -9.90 11.52
C GLY A 739 6.27 -10.48 12.92
N PHE A 740 5.36 -11.44 13.09
CA PHE A 740 5.20 -12.16 14.36
C PHE A 740 6.36 -13.17 14.58
N PRO A 741 6.78 -13.42 15.85
CA PRO A 741 7.89 -14.32 16.15
C PRO A 741 7.54 -15.80 15.92
N ARG A 742 8.58 -16.65 15.86
CA ARG A 742 8.48 -18.12 15.86
C ARG A 742 7.62 -18.62 17.02
N SER A 743 6.42 -19.09 16.74
CA SER A 743 5.50 -19.77 17.68
C SER A 743 5.23 -21.22 17.25
N PHE A 744 4.64 -22.04 18.13
CA PHE A 744 4.21 -23.40 17.76
C PHE A 744 3.22 -23.39 16.61
N GLU A 745 2.25 -22.47 16.55
CA GLU A 745 1.27 -22.33 15.46
C GLU A 745 1.93 -21.93 14.13
N SER A 746 2.97 -21.12 14.19
CA SER A 746 3.86 -20.86 13.05
C SER A 746 4.91 -21.95 12.84
N ASP A 747 4.91 -22.98 13.69
CA ASP A 747 5.57 -24.28 13.55
C ASP A 747 4.48 -25.35 13.34
N ILE A 748 3.29 -24.97 12.81
CA ILE A 748 2.17 -25.82 12.34
C ILE A 748 1.88 -25.62 10.83
N TYR A 749 2.38 -24.56 10.19
CA TYR A 749 2.01 -24.23 8.79
C TYR A 749 2.81 -25.02 7.71
N ALA A 750 4.14 -25.05 7.71
CA ALA A 750 4.91 -25.47 6.51
C ALA A 750 5.43 -26.91 6.41
N PHE A 751 4.98 -27.85 7.22
CA PHE A 751 5.11 -29.29 6.97
C PHE A 751 3.76 -29.80 6.49
N GLY A 752 2.71 -28.95 6.56
CA GLY A 752 1.58 -28.87 5.65
C GLY A 752 2.06 -28.52 4.25
N ILE A 753 2.98 -27.56 4.12
CA ILE A 753 3.69 -27.32 2.85
C ILE A 753 4.72 -28.43 2.52
N THR A 754 5.43 -28.99 3.51
CA THR A 754 6.38 -30.12 3.29
C THR A 754 5.69 -31.43 2.90
N ILE A 755 4.42 -31.61 3.27
CA ILE A 755 3.56 -32.67 2.73
C ILE A 755 3.37 -32.50 1.24
N ILE A 756 3.01 -31.29 0.80
CA ILE A 756 2.83 -30.98 -0.62
C ILE A 756 4.17 -31.27 -1.33
N GLN A 757 5.29 -30.83 -0.76
CA GLN A 757 6.64 -31.14 -1.26
C GLN A 757 6.91 -32.66 -1.36
N ALA A 758 6.60 -33.44 -0.32
CA ALA A 758 6.88 -34.87 -0.24
C ALA A 758 5.96 -35.73 -1.14
N ILE A 759 4.71 -35.32 -1.33
CA ILE A 759 3.71 -36.04 -2.13
C ILE A 759 3.83 -35.70 -3.62
N LEU A 760 4.20 -34.47 -3.97
CA LEU A 760 4.60 -34.11 -5.33
C LEU A 760 6.04 -34.57 -5.67
N CYS A 761 6.87 -34.82 -4.66
CA CYS A 761 8.30 -35.17 -4.79
C CYS A 761 9.12 -34.10 -5.55
N VAL A 762 8.88 -32.82 -5.23
CA VAL A 762 9.47 -31.65 -5.90
C VAL A 762 10.42 -30.87 -4.98
N TRP A 763 11.26 -30.01 -5.57
CA TRP A 763 12.14 -29.11 -4.80
C TRP A 763 11.40 -27.88 -4.25
N ASP A 764 10.45 -27.31 -4.98
CA ASP A 764 9.55 -26.24 -4.52
C ASP A 764 8.08 -26.68 -4.71
N PRO A 765 7.23 -26.65 -3.67
CA PRO A 765 5.84 -27.09 -3.74
C PRO A 765 4.85 -26.08 -4.33
N TRP A 766 5.26 -24.85 -4.65
CA TRP A 766 4.34 -23.83 -5.19
C TRP A 766 4.25 -23.78 -6.72
N ASP A 767 5.23 -24.33 -7.44
CA ASP A 767 5.33 -24.30 -8.92
C ASP A 767 5.23 -22.88 -9.53
N LEU A 768 5.79 -21.88 -8.82
CA LEU A 768 5.84 -20.47 -9.19
C LEU A 768 7.29 -19.97 -9.26
N ASP A 769 7.59 -19.08 -10.21
CA ASP A 769 8.91 -18.45 -10.43
C ASP A 769 9.29 -17.41 -9.34
N GLY A 770 8.82 -17.58 -8.11
CA GLY A 770 9.15 -16.78 -6.92
C GLY A 770 8.49 -15.39 -6.81
N VAL A 771 8.15 -14.75 -7.93
CA VAL A 771 7.51 -13.41 -7.91
C VAL A 771 6.05 -13.52 -7.45
N GLY A 772 5.65 -12.69 -6.49
CA GLY A 772 4.27 -12.65 -5.94
C GLY A 772 3.92 -13.78 -4.95
N LEU A 773 4.88 -14.65 -4.60
CA LEU A 773 4.66 -15.76 -3.66
C LEU A 773 4.27 -15.28 -2.25
N GLU A 774 4.93 -14.23 -1.74
CA GLU A 774 4.64 -13.67 -0.42
C GLU A 774 3.24 -13.02 -0.38
N ASP A 775 2.87 -12.24 -1.40
CA ASP A 775 1.52 -11.67 -1.51
C ASP A 775 0.43 -12.74 -1.62
N THR A 776 0.73 -13.87 -2.30
CA THR A 776 -0.18 -15.02 -2.42
C THR A 776 -0.42 -15.69 -1.06
N ILE A 777 0.64 -15.88 -0.27
CA ILE A 777 0.57 -16.41 1.11
C ILE A 777 -0.14 -15.42 2.05
N LEU A 778 0.18 -14.12 1.97
CA LEU A 778 -0.45 -13.06 2.77
C LEU A 778 -1.93 -12.84 2.42
N SER A 779 -2.35 -13.19 1.20
CA SER A 779 -3.75 -13.25 0.75
C SER A 779 -4.48 -14.52 1.21
N GLY A 780 -3.79 -15.49 1.81
CA GLY A 780 -4.37 -16.71 2.38
C GLY A 780 -4.61 -17.85 1.38
N PHE A 781 -3.94 -17.84 0.23
CA PHE A 781 -3.94 -18.97 -0.70
C PHE A 781 -2.92 -20.05 -0.30
N LEU A 782 -3.10 -21.26 -0.83
CA LEU A 782 -2.22 -22.42 -0.68
C LEU A 782 -1.77 -22.89 -2.07
N PRO A 783 -0.75 -23.76 -2.20
CA PRO A 783 -0.44 -24.41 -3.47
C PRO A 783 -1.64 -25.19 -4.00
N ASP A 784 -1.67 -25.46 -5.30
CA ASP A 784 -2.73 -26.26 -5.90
C ASP A 784 -2.78 -27.67 -5.30
N LYS A 785 -3.98 -28.12 -4.94
CA LYS A 785 -4.22 -29.43 -4.34
C LYS A 785 -3.64 -30.54 -5.22
N PRO A 786 -2.66 -31.34 -4.74
CA PRO A 786 -2.15 -32.47 -5.50
C PRO A 786 -3.29 -33.44 -5.88
N VAL A 787 -3.37 -33.75 -7.18
CA VAL A 787 -4.36 -34.68 -7.78
C VAL A 787 -4.39 -36.03 -7.06
N ASP A 788 -3.24 -36.41 -6.52
CA ASP A 788 -2.96 -37.68 -5.86
C ASP A 788 -3.36 -37.77 -4.38
N MET A 789 -3.87 -36.68 -3.79
CA MET A 789 -4.38 -36.64 -2.42
C MET A 789 -5.91 -36.80 -2.39
N THR A 790 -6.44 -37.60 -1.47
CA THR A 790 -7.88 -37.67 -1.21
C THR A 790 -8.46 -36.31 -0.72
N PRO A 791 -9.80 -36.14 -0.68
CA PRO A 791 -10.40 -34.95 -0.07
C PRO A 791 -10.08 -34.82 1.42
N ALA A 792 -10.12 -35.93 2.17
CA ALA A 792 -9.69 -35.96 3.57
C ALA A 792 -8.23 -35.50 3.69
N GLN A 793 -7.33 -36.13 2.90
CA GLN A 793 -5.88 -35.81 2.80
C GLN A 793 -5.57 -34.34 2.51
N TRP A 794 -6.51 -33.58 1.96
CA TRP A 794 -6.35 -32.14 1.76
C TRP A 794 -7.04 -31.29 2.82
N GLN A 795 -8.17 -31.74 3.38
CA GLN A 795 -8.98 -31.00 4.34
C GLN A 795 -8.21 -30.61 5.62
N LEU A 796 -7.28 -31.43 6.10
CA LEU A 796 -6.38 -30.96 7.16
C LEU A 796 -5.31 -30.02 6.63
N VAL A 797 -4.73 -30.20 5.43
CA VAL A 797 -3.68 -29.29 4.95
C VAL A 797 -4.25 -27.86 4.90
N GLU A 798 -5.54 -27.72 4.57
CA GLU A 798 -6.33 -26.50 4.77
C GLU A 798 -6.48 -26.08 6.25
N ARG A 799 -6.79 -27.00 7.17
CA ARG A 799 -6.85 -26.74 8.63
C ARG A 799 -5.49 -26.34 9.23
N MET A 800 -4.37 -26.81 8.68
CA MET A 800 -3.02 -26.59 9.22
C MET A 800 -2.31 -25.41 8.59
N CYS A 801 -2.50 -25.20 7.30
CA CYS A 801 -2.07 -23.98 6.64
C CYS A 801 -3.09 -22.83 6.81
N SER A 802 -4.13 -23.01 7.64
CA SER A 802 -5.17 -22.02 7.96
C SER A 802 -4.58 -20.63 8.23
N TYR A 803 -5.12 -19.61 7.55
CA TYR A 803 -4.68 -18.22 7.66
C TYR A 803 -4.72 -17.70 9.11
N ASN A 804 -5.74 -18.06 9.89
CA ASN A 804 -5.77 -17.78 11.33
C ASN A 804 -4.90 -18.82 12.08
N PRO A 805 -3.80 -18.41 12.76
CA PRO A 805 -2.93 -19.35 13.47
C PRO A 805 -3.64 -20.10 14.60
N ARG A 806 -4.62 -19.46 15.26
CA ARG A 806 -5.41 -20.06 16.36
C ARG A 806 -6.44 -21.09 15.89
N SER A 807 -6.59 -21.29 14.59
CA SER A 807 -7.44 -22.33 13.99
C SER A 807 -6.65 -23.54 13.48
N ARG A 808 -5.31 -23.51 13.60
CA ARG A 808 -4.42 -24.63 13.26
C ARG A 808 -4.40 -25.68 14.36
N LEU A 809 -3.99 -26.89 14.01
CA LEU A 809 -4.02 -28.08 14.87
C LEU A 809 -2.74 -28.19 15.72
N SER A 810 -2.80 -28.66 16.97
CA SER A 810 -1.59 -28.78 17.80
C SER A 810 -0.68 -29.92 17.35
N ALA A 811 0.64 -29.88 17.57
CA ALA A 811 1.55 -30.97 17.16
C ALA A 811 1.13 -32.37 17.66
N ALA A 812 0.33 -32.49 18.72
CA ALA A 812 -0.25 -33.76 19.19
C ALA A 812 -1.59 -34.13 18.53
N ASP A 813 -2.42 -33.16 18.12
CA ASP A 813 -3.56 -33.43 17.22
C ASP A 813 -3.09 -33.78 15.82
N VAL A 814 -2.00 -33.14 15.44
CA VAL A 814 -1.24 -33.32 14.21
C VAL A 814 -0.52 -34.63 14.25
N ALA A 815 0.13 -35.06 15.34
CA ALA A 815 0.70 -36.40 15.44
C ALA A 815 -0.34 -37.52 15.55
N ARG A 816 -1.57 -37.23 16.01
CA ARG A 816 -2.67 -38.22 16.14
C ARG A 816 -3.51 -38.32 14.87
N GLU A 817 -3.75 -37.19 14.23
CA GLU A 817 -4.16 -37.19 12.84
C GLU A 817 -3.00 -37.84 12.06
N LEU A 818 -1.72 -37.51 12.28
CA LEU A 818 -0.54 -38.15 11.65
C LEU A 818 -0.24 -39.59 12.06
N GLU A 819 -0.87 -40.12 13.10
CA GLU A 819 -0.92 -41.57 13.32
C GLU A 819 -1.82 -42.22 12.27
N LEU A 820 -2.78 -41.45 11.80
CA LEU A 820 -3.39 -41.55 10.50
C LEU A 820 -2.67 -40.63 9.47
N LEU A 821 -1.36 -40.40 9.47
CA LEU A 821 -0.46 -40.18 8.28
C LEU A 821 0.36 -41.42 7.98
N SER A 822 0.17 -42.40 8.81
CA SER A 822 -0.31 -43.64 8.25
C SER A 822 -1.67 -43.51 7.44
N HIS A 823 -2.21 -42.27 7.20
CA HIS A 823 -3.16 -41.60 6.22
C HIS A 823 -2.81 -40.11 5.65
N ASP A 824 -2.83 -38.77 6.06
CA ASP A 824 -3.24 -37.62 7.05
C ASP A 824 -2.34 -36.88 8.25
N HIS A 825 -1.61 -35.68 8.48
CA HIS A 825 -0.83 -34.44 7.88
C HIS A 825 -0.19 -33.20 8.88
N SER A 826 0.70 -32.10 8.58
CA SER A 826 1.85 -31.32 9.43
C SER A 826 2.42 -29.70 9.38
N ASN A 827 3.75 -29.19 9.65
CA ASN A 827 4.48 -27.87 10.31
C ASN A 827 5.84 -26.86 9.85
N SER A 828 6.27 -25.55 10.24
CA SER A 828 7.20 -24.40 9.53
C SER A 828 8.62 -23.59 9.97
N LEU A 829 9.10 -22.33 9.42
CA LEU A 829 9.98 -21.06 9.95
C LEU A 829 11.41 -20.44 9.31
N THR A 830 12.21 -19.23 9.41
CA THR A 830 12.33 -17.62 9.65
C THR A 830 13.42 -16.60 8.94
N GLY A 831 14.44 -15.74 9.45
CA GLY A 831 15.33 -14.67 8.66
C GLY A 831 16.28 -13.44 9.24
N TYR A 832 17.19 -12.66 8.47
CA TYR A 832 18.27 -11.60 8.95
C TYR A 832 18.93 -10.37 8.04
N ASN A 833 20.07 -9.62 8.37
CA ASN A 833 20.59 -8.18 7.95
C ASN A 833 22.19 -7.72 7.74
N PRO A 834 22.65 -6.45 7.29
CA PRO A 834 24.05 -5.94 6.81
C PRO A 834 24.73 -4.47 7.17
N CYS A 835 25.99 -4.01 6.73
CA CYS A 835 26.68 -2.59 6.87
C CYS A 835 28.16 -2.24 6.23
N GLU A 836 28.64 -0.96 5.85
CA GLU A 836 30.10 -0.39 5.59
C GLU A 836 30.36 1.16 5.15
N MET A 837 31.60 1.82 5.04
CA MET A 837 31.87 3.26 4.51
C MET A 837 33.20 3.94 3.80
N LEU A 838 34.41 4.28 4.40
CA LEU A 838 35.21 5.61 4.31
C LEU A 838 36.53 5.94 3.39
N LYS A 839 37.34 7.06 3.65
CA LYS A 839 38.78 7.51 3.26
C LYS A 839 39.17 8.58 2.15
N LYS A 840 38.28 9.36 1.52
CA LYS A 840 38.50 9.90 0.14
C LYS A 840 38.63 11.46 -0.08
N LEU A 841 39.00 12.26 0.92
CA LEU A 841 38.68 13.72 0.93
C LEU A 841 39.80 14.75 0.65
N GLU A 842 41.07 14.38 0.49
CA GLU A 842 42.19 15.36 0.52
C GLU A 842 42.61 15.99 -0.83
N ASP A 843 42.25 15.40 -1.97
CA ASP A 843 42.74 15.81 -3.32
C ASP A 843 41.69 16.56 -4.16
N LEU A 844 40.98 17.51 -3.54
CA LEU A 844 39.78 18.11 -4.13
C LEU A 844 39.97 18.87 -5.46
N PRO A 845 41.07 19.61 -5.71
CA PRO A 845 41.27 20.28 -7.00
C PRO A 845 41.46 19.28 -8.15
N GLY A 846 42.27 18.23 -7.95
CA GLY A 846 42.44 17.15 -8.92
C GLY A 846 41.17 16.30 -9.12
N PHE A 847 40.30 16.24 -8.10
CA PHE A 847 38.98 15.60 -8.18
C PHE A 847 37.95 16.42 -9.00
N LEU A 848 38.22 17.70 -9.29
CA LEU A 848 37.31 18.61 -10.00
C LEU A 848 37.84 19.09 -11.37
N GLU A 849 39.13 18.92 -11.67
CA GLU A 849 39.65 19.03 -13.04
C GLU A 849 39.18 17.82 -13.87
N GLY A 850 38.36 18.07 -14.91
CA GLY A 850 37.71 17.01 -15.70
C GLY A 850 36.22 16.81 -15.41
N ILE A 851 35.61 17.60 -14.51
CA ILE A 851 34.14 17.78 -14.48
C ILE A 851 33.81 19.09 -15.20
N ASP A 852 33.38 18.97 -16.45
CA ASP A 852 33.07 20.10 -17.33
C ASP A 852 31.60 20.56 -17.24
N ASP A 853 30.71 19.73 -16.69
CA ASP A 853 29.33 20.11 -16.40
C ASP A 853 29.22 20.90 -15.08
N GLU A 854 28.56 22.05 -15.12
CA GLU A 854 28.48 22.97 -13.99
C GLU A 854 27.51 22.48 -12.90
N GLY A 855 26.53 21.65 -13.25
CA GLY A 855 25.57 21.02 -12.34
C GLY A 855 26.20 19.85 -11.56
N GLU A 856 26.81 18.89 -12.25
CA GLU A 856 27.53 17.77 -11.61
C GLU A 856 28.66 18.28 -10.70
N ARG A 857 29.36 19.33 -11.12
CA ARG A 857 30.44 19.94 -10.32
C ARG A 857 29.90 20.51 -9.01
N GLU A 858 28.77 21.22 -9.03
CA GLU A 858 28.16 21.79 -7.82
C GLU A 858 27.43 20.72 -6.97
N GLU A 859 26.89 19.65 -7.56
CA GLU A 859 26.34 18.50 -6.83
C GLU A 859 27.44 17.73 -6.09
N VAL A 860 28.57 17.44 -6.75
CA VAL A 860 29.77 16.87 -6.14
C VAL A 860 30.29 17.78 -5.03
N LEU A 861 30.42 19.09 -5.27
CA LEU A 861 30.79 20.05 -4.24
C LEU A 861 29.79 20.06 -3.07
N THR A 862 28.49 19.84 -3.32
CA THR A 862 27.45 19.82 -2.29
C THR A 862 27.49 18.53 -1.45
N TYR A 863 27.71 17.37 -2.06
CA TYR A 863 27.97 16.12 -1.34
C TYR A 863 29.22 16.22 -0.46
N LEU A 864 30.30 16.80 -0.99
CA LEU A 864 31.55 17.02 -0.26
C LEU A 864 31.37 18.04 0.89
N ARG A 865 30.60 19.12 0.69
CA ARG A 865 30.19 20.06 1.76
C ARG A 865 29.40 19.35 2.87
N PHE A 866 28.49 18.43 2.51
CA PHE A 866 27.67 17.68 3.47
C PHE A 866 28.51 16.74 4.34
N GLU A 867 29.35 15.86 3.75
CA GLU A 867 30.17 14.94 4.56
C GLU A 867 31.24 15.67 5.40
N LEU A 868 31.86 16.73 4.87
CA LEU A 868 32.77 17.57 5.67
C LEU A 868 32.06 18.23 6.87
N SER A 869 30.75 18.53 6.76
CA SER A 869 29.98 19.10 7.87
C SER A 869 29.74 18.12 9.03
N LYS A 870 29.60 16.81 8.74
CA LYS A 870 29.48 15.77 9.76
C LYS A 870 30.76 15.66 10.59
N TYR A 871 31.93 15.60 9.93
CA TYR A 871 33.22 15.49 10.61
C TYR A 871 33.60 16.75 11.42
N LEU A 872 33.19 17.94 10.95
CA LEU A 872 33.35 19.20 11.69
C LEU A 872 32.60 19.24 13.03
N THR A 873 31.65 18.33 13.26
CA THR A 873 30.83 18.31 14.48
C THR A 873 31.41 17.39 15.58
N TYR A 874 32.29 16.44 15.24
CA TYR A 874 32.73 15.38 16.18
C TYR A 874 34.20 15.47 16.65
N TYR A 875 35.10 16.13 15.90
CA TYR A 875 36.53 16.22 16.23
C TYR A 875 37.05 17.66 16.35
N ALA A 876 36.45 18.43 17.25
CA ALA A 876 36.70 19.88 17.41
C ALA A 876 38.07 20.27 18.05
N THR A 877 39.00 19.34 18.30
CA THR A 877 40.17 19.58 19.17
C THR A 877 41.55 19.24 18.58
N SER A 878 41.70 18.59 17.41
CA SER A 878 43.02 18.16 16.93
C SER A 878 43.23 18.06 15.40
N ALA A 879 42.83 19.08 14.62
CA ALA A 879 43.12 19.15 13.17
C ALA A 879 43.26 20.61 12.64
N MET A 880 44.03 21.45 13.33
CA MET A 880 43.92 22.92 13.21
C MET A 880 44.58 23.60 11.99
N SER A 881 45.08 22.85 11.00
CA SER A 881 45.85 23.40 9.86
C SER A 881 45.10 23.41 8.51
N THR A 882 44.16 22.50 8.28
CA THR A 882 43.57 22.29 6.94
C THR A 882 42.30 23.12 6.67
N ILE A 883 41.49 23.35 7.71
CA ILE A 883 40.16 23.99 7.60
C ILE A 883 40.16 25.37 6.89
N PRO A 884 41.14 26.29 7.12
CA PRO A 884 41.14 27.58 6.43
C PRO A 884 41.35 27.50 4.91
N ARG A 885 42.04 26.46 4.42
CA ARG A 885 42.29 26.28 2.97
C ARG A 885 41.03 25.91 2.22
N VAL A 886 40.27 24.93 2.73
CA VAL A 886 38.99 24.49 2.15
C VAL A 886 38.00 25.65 2.08
N LYS A 887 37.96 26.49 3.11
CA LYS A 887 37.02 27.62 3.21
C LYS A 887 37.21 28.68 2.14
N ASN A 888 38.44 28.90 1.66
CA ASN A 888 38.74 29.88 0.61
C ASN A 888 38.42 29.36 -0.80
N ALA A 889 38.47 28.05 -1.03
CA ALA A 889 38.14 27.46 -2.34
C ALA A 889 36.64 27.60 -2.68
N ILE A 890 35.76 27.43 -1.69
CA ILE A 890 34.30 27.48 -1.87
C ILE A 890 33.80 28.84 -2.38
N VAL A 891 34.50 29.93 -2.05
CA VAL A 891 34.12 31.30 -2.46
C VAL A 891 34.37 31.57 -3.96
N ALA A 892 35.19 30.76 -4.63
CA ALA A 892 35.59 30.98 -6.02
C ALA A 892 34.59 30.45 -7.08
N LEU A 893 33.50 29.77 -6.67
CA LEU A 893 32.70 28.89 -7.54
C LEU A 893 31.29 29.41 -7.91
N GLY A 894 30.95 30.67 -7.57
CA GLY A 894 30.06 31.51 -8.38
C GLY A 894 28.55 31.23 -8.49
N VAL A 895 27.98 30.16 -7.91
CA VAL A 895 26.56 29.79 -8.11
C VAL A 895 25.57 30.77 -7.43
N THR A 896 24.51 31.16 -8.15
CA THR A 896 23.42 32.01 -7.63
C THR A 896 22.29 31.22 -6.99
N LYS A 897 21.60 31.84 -6.03
CA LYS A 897 20.84 31.14 -4.97
C LYS A 897 19.32 31.22 -5.16
N ASN A 898 18.65 30.07 -5.28
CA ASN A 898 17.19 29.96 -5.13
C ASN A 898 16.82 30.10 -3.64
N ASP A 899 16.50 31.32 -3.19
CA ASP A 899 16.41 31.68 -1.76
C ASP A 899 15.38 30.90 -0.93
N TRP A 900 14.41 30.21 -1.55
CA TRP A 900 13.39 29.39 -0.89
C TRP A 900 13.74 27.90 -0.79
N PHE A 901 14.78 27.43 -1.48
CA PHE A 901 15.10 26.00 -1.51
C PHE A 901 15.84 25.58 -0.23
N ILE A 902 15.33 24.55 0.43
CA ILE A 902 15.99 23.88 1.56
C ILE A 902 16.30 22.43 1.12
N PRO A 903 17.58 22.03 1.04
CA PRO A 903 17.94 20.64 0.75
C PRO A 903 17.42 19.68 1.82
N ALA A 904 17.01 18.47 1.41
CA ALA A 904 16.52 17.43 2.31
C ALA A 904 17.44 17.14 3.51
N TYR A 905 18.76 17.22 3.30
CA TYR A 905 19.76 16.94 4.34
C TYR A 905 19.96 18.07 5.36
N GLU A 906 19.42 19.29 5.16
CA GLU A 906 19.52 20.36 6.15
C GLU A 906 18.48 20.22 7.30
N VAL A 907 17.52 19.32 7.16
CA VAL A 907 16.36 19.20 8.06
C VAL A 907 16.42 17.86 8.80
N GLU A 908 16.64 17.92 10.10
CA GLU A 908 16.69 16.75 10.99
C GLU A 908 15.27 16.44 11.49
N PHE A 909 14.65 15.36 11.03
CA PHE A 909 13.35 14.89 11.55
C PHE A 909 13.23 13.36 11.42
N ASP A 910 12.57 12.74 12.39
CA ASP A 910 12.26 11.31 12.30
C ASP A 910 11.09 11.10 11.32
N GLN A 911 11.21 10.11 10.44
CA GLN A 911 10.18 9.79 9.44
C GLN A 911 9.08 8.87 9.99
N PHE A 912 9.27 8.36 11.22
CA PHE A 912 8.33 7.50 11.95
C PHE A 912 7.59 8.23 13.08
N ASP A 913 8.09 9.39 13.56
CA ASP A 913 7.44 10.21 14.61
C ASP A 913 6.39 11.19 14.03
N GLU A 914 5.26 10.63 13.60
CA GLU A 914 4.17 11.39 12.96
C GLU A 914 3.28 12.10 14.00
N PHE A 915 3.65 13.33 14.38
CA PHE A 915 2.91 14.12 15.38
C PHE A 915 1.48 14.50 14.96
N SER A 916 1.18 14.62 13.66
CA SER A 916 -0.20 14.85 13.19
C SER A 916 -0.45 14.40 11.75
N ARG A 917 -1.62 13.79 11.53
CA ARG A 917 -2.10 13.32 10.22
C ARG A 917 -3.19 14.27 9.69
N GLY A 918 -2.81 15.15 8.76
CA GLY A 918 -3.70 16.16 8.17
C GLY A 918 -4.24 15.78 6.78
N ALA A 919 -5.17 16.57 6.26
CA ALA A 919 -5.78 16.36 4.92
C ALA A 919 -4.83 16.62 3.73
N PHE A 920 -3.61 17.10 4.00
CA PHE A 920 -2.61 17.53 2.99
C PHE A 920 -1.23 16.92 3.27
N GLY A 921 -1.19 15.65 3.69
CA GLY A 921 0.03 14.89 3.97
C GLY A 921 0.40 14.80 5.45
N LYS A 922 1.53 14.11 5.70
CA LYS A 922 2.04 13.81 7.04
C LYS A 922 2.87 14.96 7.59
N VAL A 923 2.67 15.29 8.86
CA VAL A 923 3.29 16.44 9.53
C VAL A 923 4.21 15.97 10.64
N TYR A 924 5.49 16.32 10.52
CA TYR A 924 6.56 15.90 11.43
C TYR A 924 7.11 17.09 12.21
N HIS A 925 7.55 16.85 13.44
CA HIS A 925 8.39 17.79 14.17
C HIS A 925 9.85 17.59 13.74
N GLY A 926 10.56 18.67 13.47
CA GLY A 926 11.94 18.62 13.00
C GLY A 926 12.80 19.76 13.50
N LYS A 927 14.07 19.75 13.12
CA LYS A 927 15.04 20.81 13.38
C LYS A 927 15.70 21.25 12.09
N TRP A 928 15.66 22.55 11.83
CA TRP A 928 16.42 23.17 10.75
C TRP A 928 17.31 24.25 11.35
N LYS A 929 18.62 24.15 11.10
CA LYS A 929 19.63 25.06 11.66
C LYS A 929 19.50 25.25 13.19
N ARG A 930 19.22 24.14 13.91
CA ARG A 930 18.96 24.02 15.36
C ARG A 930 17.72 24.73 15.90
N SER A 931 16.86 25.29 15.03
CA SER A 931 15.54 25.80 15.43
C SER A 931 14.49 24.70 15.25
N ASP A 932 13.54 24.58 16.17
CA ASP A 932 12.42 23.66 16.04
C ASP A 932 11.45 24.14 14.95
N VAL A 933 11.12 23.24 14.01
CA VAL A 933 10.34 23.51 12.80
C VAL A 933 9.32 22.40 12.54
N VAL A 934 8.32 22.72 11.72
CA VAL A 934 7.35 21.74 11.20
C VAL A 934 7.73 21.34 9.80
N VAL A 935 7.74 20.04 9.52
CA VAL A 935 7.96 19.50 8.17
C VAL A 935 6.65 18.90 7.65
N LYS A 936 6.00 19.57 6.69
CA LYS A 936 4.79 19.07 6.00
C LYS A 936 5.25 18.33 4.73
N LYS A 937 5.26 16.99 4.76
CA LYS A 937 5.52 16.17 3.57
C LYS A 937 4.31 16.20 2.63
N VAL A 938 4.58 16.18 1.32
CA VAL A 938 3.56 16.16 0.26
C VAL A 938 3.67 14.86 -0.53
N GLU A 939 2.52 14.31 -0.89
CA GLU A 939 2.39 13.13 -1.76
C GLU A 939 1.86 13.62 -3.12
N LEU A 940 2.72 13.65 -4.14
CA LEU A 940 2.33 13.98 -5.52
C LEU A 940 1.84 12.72 -6.24
N LYS A 941 0.80 12.85 -7.08
CA LYS A 941 0.24 11.76 -7.89
C LYS A 941 0.35 12.01 -9.39
N ASP A 942 0.41 13.28 -9.81
CA ASP A 942 0.61 13.69 -11.20
C ASP A 942 1.40 15.02 -11.32
N GLU A 943 1.63 15.48 -12.56
CA GLU A 943 2.30 16.74 -12.86
C GLU A 943 1.53 17.98 -12.39
N GLY A 944 0.20 17.87 -12.26
CA GLY A 944 -0.68 18.92 -11.73
C GLY A 944 -0.46 19.16 -10.24
N ASP A 945 -0.32 18.09 -9.45
CA ASP A 945 0.10 18.19 -8.04
C ASP A 945 1.46 18.89 -7.91
N GLN A 946 2.42 18.61 -8.80
CA GLN A 946 3.73 19.27 -8.79
C GLN A 946 3.62 20.78 -9.09
N ALA A 947 2.77 21.16 -10.05
CA ALA A 947 2.48 22.55 -10.36
C ALA A 947 1.78 23.26 -9.18
N ALA A 948 0.84 22.59 -8.50
CA ALA A 948 0.15 23.08 -7.32
C ALA A 948 1.11 23.30 -6.13
N PHE A 949 1.99 22.33 -5.85
CA PHE A 949 3.04 22.45 -4.83
C PHE A 949 3.95 23.66 -5.09
N LEU A 950 4.45 23.80 -6.33
CA LEU A 950 5.28 24.95 -6.71
C LEU A 950 4.52 26.28 -6.65
N ASN A 951 3.20 26.28 -6.84
CA ASN A 951 2.36 27.47 -6.64
C ASN A 951 2.21 27.82 -5.15
N GLU A 952 1.93 26.85 -4.27
CA GLU A 952 1.86 27.06 -2.82
C GLU A 952 3.18 27.66 -2.28
N VAL A 953 4.34 27.12 -2.69
CA VAL A 953 5.66 27.69 -2.34
C VAL A 953 5.81 29.14 -2.85
N LYS A 954 5.47 29.39 -4.13
CA LYS A 954 5.58 30.73 -4.76
C LYS A 954 4.68 31.79 -4.12
N ILE A 955 3.58 31.40 -3.47
CA ILE A 955 2.69 32.29 -2.72
C ILE A 955 3.19 32.43 -1.28
N TRP A 956 3.30 31.32 -0.55
CA TRP A 956 3.54 31.30 0.90
C TRP A 956 4.90 31.87 1.28
N PHE A 957 5.97 31.63 0.51
CA PHE A 957 7.31 32.18 0.79
C PHE A 957 7.36 33.72 0.74
N LYS A 958 6.39 34.38 0.10
CA LYS A 958 6.28 35.86 0.02
C LYS A 958 5.46 36.46 1.17
N LEU A 959 4.94 35.63 2.08
CA LEU A 959 4.13 36.02 3.23
C LEU A 959 5.00 36.04 4.50
N PHE A 960 5.11 37.22 5.10
CA PHE A 960 5.82 37.44 6.36
C PHE A 960 5.02 38.42 7.22
N HIS A 961 4.34 37.89 8.23
CA HIS A 961 3.45 38.64 9.12
C HIS A 961 3.26 37.89 10.45
N PRO A 962 3.18 38.55 11.61
CA PRO A 962 3.00 37.86 12.91
C PRO A 962 1.71 37.04 13.07
N HIS A 963 0.79 37.10 12.11
CA HIS A 963 -0.49 36.37 12.06
C HIS A 963 -0.61 35.47 10.82
N VAL A 964 0.53 35.06 10.23
CA VAL A 964 0.65 34.03 9.20
C VAL A 964 1.81 33.12 9.62
N VAL A 965 1.64 31.81 9.53
CA VAL A 965 2.72 30.84 9.80
C VAL A 965 3.83 31.06 8.78
N HIS A 966 5.06 31.31 9.23
CA HIS A 966 6.17 31.58 8.31
C HIS A 966 6.68 30.29 7.66
N LEU A 967 6.75 30.29 6.32
CA LEU A 967 7.47 29.28 5.53
C LEU A 967 8.95 29.68 5.43
N PHE A 968 9.84 28.88 6.02
CA PHE A 968 11.29 29.08 5.92
C PHE A 968 11.85 28.66 4.55
N GLY A 969 11.19 27.69 3.90
CA GLY A 969 11.56 27.18 2.57
C GLY A 969 10.95 25.81 2.30
N ALA A 970 11.32 25.20 1.18
CA ALA A 970 10.77 23.92 0.73
C ALA A 970 11.79 23.09 -0.07
N CYS A 971 11.63 21.77 -0.09
CA CYS A 971 12.34 20.88 -0.99
C CYS A 971 11.41 20.38 -2.10
N HIS A 972 11.88 20.40 -3.34
CA HIS A 972 11.17 19.87 -4.52
C HIS A 972 11.89 18.65 -5.15
N ILE A 973 13.01 18.22 -4.56
CA ILE A 973 13.83 17.09 -5.00
C ILE A 973 13.53 15.90 -4.10
N GLY A 974 13.29 14.72 -4.69
CA GLY A 974 12.77 13.56 -3.97
C GLY A 974 11.31 13.76 -3.55
N GLN A 975 10.92 13.23 -2.38
CA GLN A 975 9.58 13.47 -1.83
C GLN A 975 9.47 14.94 -1.37
N PRO A 976 8.56 15.77 -1.94
CA PRO A 976 8.52 17.19 -1.64
C PRO A 976 8.03 17.48 -0.22
N PHE A 977 8.50 18.59 0.36
CA PHE A 977 8.06 19.04 1.68
C PHE A 977 8.24 20.55 1.89
N PHE A 978 7.47 21.09 2.83
CA PHE A 978 7.60 22.47 3.34
C PHE A 978 8.27 22.47 4.73
N VAL A 979 9.06 23.51 5.04
CA VAL A 979 9.66 23.75 6.36
C VAL A 979 9.08 25.03 6.97
N CYS A 980 8.31 24.90 8.04
CA CYS A 980 7.47 25.98 8.59
C CYS A 980 7.76 26.28 10.07
N GLU A 981 7.31 27.45 10.53
CA GLU A 981 7.31 27.86 11.94
C GLU A 981 6.55 26.85 12.83
N TYR A 982 7.15 26.43 13.95
CA TYR A 982 6.49 25.56 14.92
C TYR A 982 5.45 26.29 15.78
N ALA A 983 4.18 26.01 15.50
CA ALA A 983 3.02 26.50 16.24
C ALA A 983 2.67 25.59 17.45
N GLY A 984 3.56 25.58 18.46
CA GLY A 984 3.54 24.64 19.59
C GLY A 984 2.37 24.75 20.57
N ARG A 985 1.30 25.51 20.25
CA ARG A 985 0.05 25.56 21.02
C ARG A 985 -1.16 24.96 20.28
N GLY A 986 -0.97 24.45 19.05
CA GLY A 986 -1.95 23.66 18.31
C GLY A 986 -3.01 24.48 17.55
N GLN A 987 -4.10 23.83 17.17
CA GLN A 987 -5.20 24.43 16.40
C GLN A 987 -6.08 25.35 17.27
N LEU A 988 -6.65 26.38 16.65
CA LEU A 988 -7.44 27.43 17.31
C LEU A 988 -8.59 26.87 18.19
N ASP A 989 -9.33 25.89 17.68
CA ASP A 989 -10.47 25.28 18.39
C ASP A 989 -10.01 24.51 19.65
N ALA A 990 -8.92 23.75 19.55
CA ALA A 990 -8.37 22.93 20.63
C ALA A 990 -7.69 23.78 21.70
N TYR A 991 -7.17 24.95 21.31
CA TYR A 991 -6.70 25.97 22.24
C TYR A 991 -7.87 26.64 22.96
N LEU A 992 -8.86 27.17 22.23
CA LEU A 992 -10.00 27.91 22.82
C LEU A 992 -10.94 27.03 23.65
N ARG A 993 -11.05 25.72 23.37
CA ARG A 993 -11.74 24.76 24.25
C ARG A 993 -11.10 24.62 25.63
N ARG A 994 -9.82 25.00 25.79
CA ARG A 994 -9.11 25.06 27.09
C ARG A 994 -9.01 26.49 27.63
N HIS A 995 -9.05 27.48 26.74
CA HIS A 995 -8.83 28.89 27.01
C HIS A 995 -9.89 29.81 26.38
N PRO A 996 -11.18 29.69 26.76
CA PRO A 996 -12.25 30.50 26.19
C PRO A 996 -12.08 32.00 26.46
N GLU A 997 -11.31 32.38 27.47
CA GLU A 997 -10.98 33.77 27.81
C GLU A 997 -10.28 34.54 26.68
N TYR A 998 -9.56 33.86 25.78
CA TYR A 998 -8.87 34.51 24.65
C TYR A 998 -9.67 34.46 23.33
N LEU A 999 -10.95 34.06 23.34
CA LEU A 999 -11.78 33.89 22.12
C LEU A 999 -11.68 35.09 21.16
N TYR A 1000 -12.05 36.29 21.63
CA TYR A 1000 -12.06 37.49 20.78
C TYR A 1000 -10.66 38.00 20.46
N GLU A 1001 -9.66 37.75 21.31
CA GLU A 1001 -8.26 38.10 21.03
C GLU A 1001 -7.67 37.25 19.90
N ARG A 1002 -7.80 35.91 19.98
CA ARG A 1002 -7.29 35.00 18.94
C ARG A 1002 -8.06 35.18 17.62
N LEU A 1003 -9.36 35.47 17.66
CA LEU A 1003 -10.13 35.82 16.46
C LEU A 1003 -9.70 37.18 15.86
N TYR A 1004 -9.50 38.21 16.68
CA TYR A 1004 -8.98 39.51 16.22
C TYR A 1004 -7.61 39.36 15.54
N GLU A 1005 -6.71 38.57 16.12
CA GLU A 1005 -5.40 38.24 15.54
C GLU A 1005 -5.49 37.51 14.19
N ALA A 1006 -6.37 36.50 14.08
CA ALA A 1006 -6.62 35.82 12.81
C ALA A 1006 -7.18 36.78 11.74
N ALA A 1007 -8.03 37.74 12.13
CA ALA A 1007 -8.55 38.78 11.25
C ALA A 1007 -7.43 39.74 10.76
N LEU A 1008 -6.47 40.09 11.62
CA LEU A 1008 -5.26 40.84 11.21
C LEU A 1008 -4.45 40.06 10.16
N GLY A 1009 -4.34 38.73 10.31
CA GLY A 1009 -3.76 37.84 9.32
C GLY A 1009 -4.49 37.90 7.97
N LEU A 1010 -5.81 37.79 7.98
CA LEU A 1010 -6.63 37.82 6.76
C LEU A 1010 -6.58 39.18 6.05
N ARG A 1011 -6.49 40.29 6.80
CA ARG A 1011 -6.24 41.61 6.21
C ARG A 1011 -4.87 41.70 5.53
N TYR A 1012 -3.84 41.09 6.11
CA TYR A 1012 -2.51 41.05 5.47
C TYR A 1012 -2.54 40.30 4.13
N LEU A 1013 -3.25 39.16 4.05
CA LEU A 1013 -3.44 38.43 2.79
C LEU A 1013 -4.14 39.31 1.73
N ARG A 1014 -5.21 40.03 2.11
CA ARG A 1014 -5.90 41.00 1.25
C ARG A 1014 -4.97 42.12 0.76
N VAL A 1015 -4.10 42.66 1.61
CA VAL A 1015 -3.09 43.66 1.21
C VAL A 1015 -2.08 43.07 0.22
N LYS A 1016 -1.71 41.80 0.38
CA LYS A 1016 -0.84 41.04 -0.54
C LYS A 1016 -1.53 40.54 -1.82
N GLN A 1017 -2.82 40.83 -2.02
CA GLN A 1017 -3.67 40.31 -3.10
C GLN A 1017 -3.75 38.77 -3.16
N VAL A 1018 -3.68 38.12 -1.99
CA VAL A 1018 -3.84 36.67 -1.83
C VAL A 1018 -5.22 36.35 -1.25
N VAL A 1019 -6.00 35.53 -1.96
CA VAL A 1019 -7.21 34.88 -1.46
C VAL A 1019 -6.81 33.55 -0.84
N HIS A 1020 -7.33 33.22 0.35
CA HIS A 1020 -6.94 32.01 1.10
C HIS A 1020 -7.62 30.75 0.58
N GLY A 1021 -8.91 30.82 0.23
CA GLY A 1021 -9.67 29.75 -0.44
C GLY A 1021 -10.18 28.62 0.46
N ASP A 1022 -9.45 28.26 1.54
CA ASP A 1022 -9.79 27.14 2.43
C ASP A 1022 -9.67 27.45 3.94
N LEU A 1023 -10.20 28.61 4.33
CA LEU A 1023 -10.20 29.05 5.72
C LEU A 1023 -11.21 28.27 6.58
N LYS A 1024 -10.71 27.58 7.60
CA LYS A 1024 -11.42 26.74 8.60
C LYS A 1024 -10.63 26.79 9.92
N CYS A 1025 -11.20 26.49 11.09
CA CYS A 1025 -10.46 26.62 12.37
C CYS A 1025 -9.16 25.80 12.44
N ASN A 1026 -9.11 24.62 11.81
CA ASN A 1026 -7.90 23.79 11.73
C ASN A 1026 -6.74 24.49 10.97
N ASN A 1027 -7.05 25.42 10.07
CA ASN A 1027 -6.09 26.21 9.29
C ASN A 1027 -5.75 27.55 9.98
N ILE A 1028 -6.14 27.70 11.25
CA ILE A 1028 -5.71 28.78 12.14
C ILE A 1028 -4.99 28.11 13.32
N LEU A 1029 -3.68 28.31 13.42
CA LEU A 1029 -2.85 27.74 14.49
C LEU A 1029 -2.50 28.79 15.53
N ILE A 1030 -2.26 28.36 16.77
CA ILE A 1030 -1.71 29.21 17.82
C ILE A 1030 -0.19 28.99 17.86
N GLY A 1031 0.54 30.05 17.52
CA GLY A 1031 2.00 30.08 17.54
C GLY A 1031 2.57 29.83 18.93
N SER A 1032 3.84 29.45 18.99
CA SER A 1032 4.56 29.30 20.28
C SER A 1032 4.57 30.63 21.07
N ASP A 1033 4.58 31.76 20.35
CA ASP A 1033 4.39 33.13 20.84
C ASP A 1033 2.98 33.46 21.39
N GLY A 1034 2.04 32.51 21.32
CA GLY A 1034 0.66 32.65 21.80
C GLY A 1034 -0.32 33.26 20.80
N ARG A 1035 0.13 33.65 19.60
CA ARG A 1035 -0.70 34.38 18.62
C ARG A 1035 -1.43 33.45 17.66
N ALA A 1036 -2.63 33.82 17.24
CA ALA A 1036 -3.30 33.15 16.12
C ALA A 1036 -2.60 33.48 14.78
N LYS A 1037 -2.36 32.46 13.95
CA LYS A 1037 -1.67 32.53 12.66
C LYS A 1037 -2.38 31.69 11.61
N LEU A 1038 -2.58 32.26 10.41
CA LEU A 1038 -3.13 31.53 9.26
C LEU A 1038 -2.09 30.61 8.61
N THR A 1039 -2.51 29.46 8.09
CA THR A 1039 -1.64 28.45 7.47
C THR A 1039 -2.37 27.72 6.33
N ASP A 1040 -1.65 26.83 5.62
CA ASP A 1040 -2.18 25.88 4.63
C ASP A 1040 -2.75 26.57 3.38
N PHE A 1041 -1.83 26.90 2.46
CA PHE A 1041 -2.07 27.82 1.32
C PHE A 1041 -2.27 27.09 -0.02
N GLY A 1042 -2.43 25.77 -0.02
CA GLY A 1042 -2.54 24.95 -1.24
C GLY A 1042 -3.72 25.30 -2.16
N LEU A 1043 -4.81 25.87 -1.63
CA LEU A 1043 -5.95 26.39 -2.40
C LEU A 1043 -5.98 27.94 -2.49
N SER A 1044 -4.86 28.61 -2.19
CA SER A 1044 -4.74 30.06 -2.26
C SER A 1044 -4.36 30.56 -3.65
N THR A 1045 -4.91 31.71 -4.04
CA THR A 1045 -4.74 32.30 -5.38
C THR A 1045 -4.36 33.78 -5.28
N THR A 1046 -3.52 34.24 -6.22
CA THR A 1046 -3.18 35.67 -6.34
C THR A 1046 -4.10 36.34 -7.35
N VAL A 1047 -4.63 37.52 -7.00
CA VAL A 1047 -5.46 38.33 -7.90
C VAL A 1047 -4.57 39.08 -8.91
N SER A 1048 -4.30 38.44 -10.05
CA SER A 1048 -3.64 39.06 -11.20
C SER A 1048 -4.56 40.09 -11.88
N LYS A 1049 -3.95 41.11 -12.52
CA LYS A 1049 -4.66 42.05 -13.37
C LYS A 1049 -4.69 41.55 -14.82
N GLU A 1050 -5.51 40.53 -15.07
CA GLU A 1050 -6.30 40.33 -16.31
C GLU A 1050 -6.96 38.93 -16.26
N PRO A 1051 -8.21 38.77 -16.76
CA PRO A 1051 -8.89 37.48 -16.75
C PRO A 1051 -8.53 36.66 -17.99
N GLU A 1052 -7.50 35.81 -17.89
CA GLU A 1052 -7.29 34.75 -18.88
C GLU A 1052 -8.40 33.69 -18.76
N GLU A 1053 -8.97 33.30 -19.90
CA GLU A 1053 -10.12 32.39 -19.98
C GLU A 1053 -9.71 30.91 -19.80
N ASP A 1054 -9.52 30.49 -18.54
CA ASP A 1054 -9.42 29.06 -18.20
C ASP A 1054 -10.63 28.59 -17.35
N PRO A 1055 -11.62 27.90 -17.98
CA PRO A 1055 -12.83 27.44 -17.33
C PRO A 1055 -12.77 25.97 -16.85
N LYS A 1056 -13.04 25.78 -15.55
CA LYS A 1056 -13.11 24.51 -14.77
C LYS A 1056 -11.80 24.09 -14.10
N ASP A 1057 -11.43 24.85 -13.08
CA ASP A 1057 -10.86 24.21 -11.90
C ASP A 1057 -11.98 23.37 -11.24
N ASN A 1058 -11.89 22.04 -11.40
CA ASN A 1058 -12.78 21.06 -10.75
C ASN A 1058 -12.21 20.59 -9.39
N GLY A 1059 -11.30 21.36 -8.80
CA GLY A 1059 -10.58 21.06 -7.57
C GLY A 1059 -11.49 20.83 -6.36
N ASN A 1060 -11.56 19.56 -5.96
CA ASN A 1060 -11.81 19.04 -4.61
C ASN A 1060 -12.53 20.00 -3.63
N LEU A 1061 -13.86 19.96 -3.60
CA LEU A 1061 -14.72 20.74 -2.70
C LEU A 1061 -14.65 20.27 -1.23
N GLY A 1062 -13.46 20.29 -0.62
CA GLY A 1062 -13.25 20.07 0.81
C GLY A 1062 -13.91 21.16 1.67
N ALA A 1063 -14.09 20.86 2.97
CA ALA A 1063 -14.56 21.82 3.97
C ALA A 1063 -15.89 22.56 3.62
N ILE A 1064 -16.87 21.84 3.06
CA ILE A 1064 -18.16 22.40 2.59
C ILE A 1064 -18.88 23.28 3.62
N ARG A 1065 -18.75 22.97 4.93
CA ARG A 1065 -19.42 23.69 6.03
C ARG A 1065 -18.99 25.14 6.17
N TRP A 1066 -17.77 25.48 5.72
CA TRP A 1066 -17.19 26.82 5.76
C TRP A 1066 -17.33 27.57 4.43
N LYS A 1067 -17.57 26.89 3.30
CA LYS A 1067 -17.55 27.50 1.96
C LYS A 1067 -18.76 28.43 1.72
N ALA A 1068 -18.50 29.54 1.03
CA ALA A 1068 -19.50 30.52 0.64
C ALA A 1068 -20.43 30.02 -0.49
N PRO A 1069 -21.66 30.58 -0.64
CA PRO A 1069 -22.62 30.17 -1.67
C PRO A 1069 -22.05 30.13 -3.09
N GLU A 1070 -21.22 31.09 -3.48
CA GLU A 1070 -20.59 31.16 -4.79
C GLU A 1070 -19.57 30.02 -5.01
N VAL A 1071 -18.72 29.74 -4.01
CA VAL A 1071 -17.75 28.64 -4.09
C VAL A 1071 -18.46 27.29 -4.09
N LEU A 1072 -19.57 27.16 -3.36
CA LEU A 1072 -20.45 25.98 -3.41
C LEU A 1072 -21.20 25.80 -4.75
N ARG A 1073 -21.21 26.80 -5.63
CA ARG A 1073 -21.68 26.70 -7.03
C ARG A 1073 -20.54 26.41 -8.02
N GLY A 1074 -19.29 26.38 -7.59
CA GLY A 1074 -18.11 26.22 -8.45
C GLY A 1074 -17.52 27.53 -8.98
N GLU A 1075 -17.85 28.68 -8.38
CA GLU A 1075 -17.19 29.95 -8.69
C GLU A 1075 -15.84 30.04 -7.95
N LYS A 1076 -14.82 30.65 -8.58
CA LYS A 1076 -13.48 30.82 -7.98
C LYS A 1076 -13.57 31.62 -6.66
N ALA A 1077 -12.73 31.25 -5.68
CA ALA A 1077 -12.70 31.91 -4.38
C ALA A 1077 -12.34 33.41 -4.48
N THR A 1078 -12.84 34.21 -3.53
CA THR A 1078 -12.62 35.66 -3.47
C THR A 1078 -12.38 36.14 -2.04
N PHE A 1079 -11.91 37.38 -1.86
CA PHE A 1079 -11.86 38.01 -0.52
C PHE A 1079 -13.23 38.02 0.19
N ALA A 1080 -14.34 38.03 -0.56
CA ALA A 1080 -15.69 37.97 0.02
C ALA A 1080 -16.07 36.54 0.46
N SER A 1081 -15.56 35.49 -0.20
CA SER A 1081 -15.74 34.11 0.28
C SER A 1081 -14.88 33.83 1.50
N ASP A 1082 -13.64 34.35 1.56
CA ASP A 1082 -12.78 34.21 2.75
C ASP A 1082 -13.43 34.84 4.00
N ILE A 1083 -14.15 35.97 3.86
CA ILE A 1083 -14.91 36.60 4.95
C ILE A 1083 -16.07 35.71 5.42
N TYR A 1084 -16.79 35.08 4.49
CA TYR A 1084 -17.87 34.14 4.84
C TYR A 1084 -17.28 32.93 5.60
N SER A 1085 -16.19 32.34 5.10
CA SER A 1085 -15.49 31.23 5.75
C SER A 1085 -14.97 31.62 7.14
N PHE A 1086 -14.41 32.82 7.28
CA PHE A 1086 -13.98 33.33 8.59
C PHE A 1086 -15.16 33.54 9.56
N GLY A 1087 -16.33 33.95 9.07
CA GLY A 1087 -17.56 34.03 9.87
C GLY A 1087 -18.03 32.65 10.37
N MET A 1088 -17.82 31.60 9.58
CA MET A 1088 -18.03 30.21 10.03
C MET A 1088 -16.99 29.79 11.08
N CYS A 1089 -15.71 30.18 10.94
CA CYS A 1089 -14.70 29.99 11.99
C CYS A 1089 -15.07 30.70 13.31
N ILE A 1090 -15.69 31.89 13.25
CA ILE A 1090 -16.17 32.59 14.46
C ILE A 1090 -17.28 31.79 15.17
N LEU A 1091 -18.23 31.19 14.43
CA LEU A 1091 -19.25 30.31 15.03
C LEU A 1091 -18.63 29.06 15.64
N GLU A 1092 -17.67 28.44 14.95
CA GLU A 1092 -16.98 27.24 15.41
C GLU A 1092 -16.17 27.50 16.69
N ALA A 1093 -15.34 28.55 16.68
CA ALA A 1093 -14.56 28.98 17.84
C ALA A 1093 -15.43 29.38 19.05
N ALA A 1094 -16.58 30.02 18.81
CA ALA A 1094 -17.51 30.41 19.87
C ALA A 1094 -18.39 29.25 20.38
N SER A 1095 -18.65 28.23 19.56
CA SER A 1095 -19.51 27.09 19.92
C SER A 1095 -18.76 25.88 20.47
N GLY A 1096 -17.51 25.66 20.05
CA GLY A 1096 -16.79 24.40 20.25
C GLY A 1096 -17.27 23.25 19.36
N THR A 1097 -18.04 23.56 18.29
CA THR A 1097 -18.65 22.57 17.38
C THR A 1097 -18.56 23.05 15.93
N TYR A 1098 -18.47 22.13 14.96
CA TYR A 1098 -18.42 22.49 13.54
C TYR A 1098 -19.62 23.35 13.11
N PRO A 1099 -19.45 24.26 12.13
CA PRO A 1099 -20.58 24.95 11.52
C PRO A 1099 -21.61 23.95 11.00
N TRP A 1100 -22.89 24.21 11.25
CA TRP A 1100 -24.02 23.30 10.98
C TRP A 1100 -24.06 22.01 11.83
N GLY A 1101 -23.20 21.87 12.85
CA GLY A 1101 -23.14 20.70 13.74
C GLY A 1101 -22.85 19.42 12.96
N VAL A 1102 -23.65 18.37 13.20
CA VAL A 1102 -23.54 17.07 12.50
C VAL A 1102 -24.34 16.99 11.18
N THR A 1103 -24.92 18.10 10.71
CA THR A 1103 -25.71 18.13 9.46
C THR A 1103 -24.86 17.67 8.27
N LEU A 1104 -25.29 16.68 7.48
CA LEU A 1104 -24.50 16.15 6.34
C LEU A 1104 -24.20 17.23 5.27
N ASP A 1105 -23.02 17.16 4.64
CA ASP A 1105 -22.52 18.17 3.69
C ASP A 1105 -23.47 18.47 2.51
N PRO A 1106 -24.19 17.49 1.90
CA PRO A 1106 -25.21 17.77 0.89
C PRO A 1106 -26.41 18.58 1.44
N VAL A 1107 -26.77 18.37 2.71
CA VAL A 1107 -27.85 19.12 3.39
C VAL A 1107 -27.38 20.53 3.74
N VAL A 1108 -26.10 20.71 4.10
CA VAL A 1108 -25.47 22.04 4.24
C VAL A 1108 -25.48 22.78 2.91
N LYS A 1109 -25.06 22.14 1.80
CA LYS A 1109 -25.19 22.69 0.44
C LYS A 1109 -26.62 23.11 0.12
N TYR A 1110 -27.63 22.30 0.48
CA TYR A 1110 -29.04 22.66 0.29
C TYR A 1110 -29.47 23.88 1.13
N TYR A 1111 -29.12 23.93 2.43
CA TYR A 1111 -29.47 25.04 3.31
C TYR A 1111 -28.81 26.36 2.91
N VAL A 1112 -27.54 26.32 2.51
CA VAL A 1112 -26.81 27.50 2.01
C VAL A 1112 -27.37 27.93 0.65
N LEU A 1113 -27.37 27.03 -0.36
CA LEU A 1113 -27.66 27.40 -1.75
C LEU A 1113 -29.14 27.65 -2.04
N LYS A 1114 -30.05 26.81 -1.50
CA LYS A 1114 -31.48 26.83 -1.84
C LYS A 1114 -32.31 27.57 -0.78
N LEU A 1115 -32.07 27.34 0.51
CA LEU A 1115 -32.83 28.02 1.57
C LEU A 1115 -32.23 29.37 2.01
N LYS A 1116 -31.03 29.73 1.53
CA LYS A 1116 -30.28 30.95 1.90
C LYS A 1116 -30.12 31.15 3.42
N LYS A 1117 -29.97 30.05 4.18
CA LYS A 1117 -29.87 30.06 5.66
C LYS A 1117 -28.42 30.13 6.15
N LEU A 1118 -28.29 30.42 7.45
CA LEU A 1118 -27.08 30.24 8.26
C LEU A 1118 -27.33 29.19 9.37
N PRO A 1119 -26.29 28.68 10.04
CA PRO A 1119 -26.46 27.87 11.25
C PRO A 1119 -27.24 28.65 12.31
N GLN A 1120 -28.10 27.96 13.09
CA GLN A 1120 -28.77 28.60 14.24
C GLN A 1120 -27.73 29.11 15.26
N ARG A 1121 -28.01 30.25 15.92
CA ARG A 1121 -27.12 30.83 16.93
C ARG A 1121 -26.81 29.83 18.04
N PRO A 1122 -25.53 29.43 18.25
CA PRO A 1122 -25.14 28.59 19.38
C PRO A 1122 -25.48 29.26 20.71
N SER A 1123 -25.84 28.49 21.74
CA SER A 1123 -26.25 29.01 23.05
C SER A 1123 -25.13 29.78 23.77
N ASN A 1124 -23.87 29.42 23.52
CA ASN A 1124 -22.64 30.07 23.97
C ASN A 1124 -22.17 31.23 23.07
N CYS A 1125 -22.75 31.41 21.87
CA CYS A 1125 -22.44 32.54 21.00
C CYS A 1125 -23.29 33.77 21.37
N THR A 1126 -22.64 34.88 21.71
CA THR A 1126 -23.36 36.12 22.10
C THR A 1126 -24.16 36.69 20.92
N GLU A 1127 -25.19 37.48 21.21
CA GLU A 1127 -25.99 38.15 20.19
C GLU A 1127 -25.14 39.10 19.34
N ALA A 1128 -24.21 39.86 19.95
CA ALA A 1128 -23.29 40.74 19.23
C ALA A 1128 -22.39 39.96 18.26
N THR A 1129 -21.81 38.84 18.73
CA THR A 1129 -20.95 37.95 17.93
C THR A 1129 -21.72 37.33 16.76
N TYR A 1130 -22.95 36.88 16.99
CA TYR A 1130 -23.78 36.31 15.93
C TYR A 1130 -24.23 37.37 14.92
N ASN A 1131 -24.58 38.58 15.37
CA ASN A 1131 -24.95 39.70 14.50
C ASN A 1131 -23.78 40.14 13.59
N LEU A 1132 -22.53 40.02 14.04
CA LEU A 1132 -21.33 40.18 13.20
C LEU A 1132 -21.23 39.06 12.16
N VAL A 1133 -21.41 37.79 12.56
CA VAL A 1133 -21.44 36.65 11.62
C VAL A 1133 -22.54 36.81 10.57
N GLU A 1134 -23.75 37.25 10.92
CA GLU A 1134 -24.82 37.52 9.96
C GLU A 1134 -24.47 38.62 8.94
N ARG A 1135 -23.61 39.58 9.30
CA ARG A 1135 -23.06 40.58 8.35
C ARG A 1135 -21.93 40.01 7.49
N MET A 1136 -21.12 39.10 8.01
CA MET A 1136 -20.02 38.45 7.28
C MET A 1136 -20.54 37.38 6.30
N CYS A 1137 -21.53 36.59 6.70
CA CYS A 1137 -22.00 35.41 5.98
C CYS A 1137 -23.24 35.67 5.10
N ARG A 1138 -23.50 36.91 4.70
CA ARG A 1138 -24.63 37.23 3.81
C ARG A 1138 -24.52 36.47 2.48
N TYR A 1139 -25.66 36.03 1.95
CA TYR A 1139 -25.68 35.19 0.74
C TYR A 1139 -24.98 35.85 -0.46
N GLU A 1140 -25.37 37.09 -0.80
CA GLU A 1140 -24.76 37.84 -1.91
C GLU A 1140 -23.37 38.40 -1.49
N PRO A 1141 -22.27 38.13 -2.22
CA PRO A 1141 -20.91 38.52 -1.80
C PRO A 1141 -20.72 40.03 -1.61
N SER A 1142 -21.37 40.85 -2.43
CA SER A 1142 -21.32 42.32 -2.38
C SER A 1142 -22.02 42.93 -1.16
N ALA A 1143 -22.84 42.15 -0.45
CA ALA A 1143 -23.57 42.60 0.75
C ALA A 1143 -22.81 42.34 2.07
N ARG A 1144 -21.68 41.61 2.01
CA ARG A 1144 -20.89 41.18 3.18
C ARG A 1144 -20.05 42.33 3.75
N THR A 1145 -19.87 42.33 5.06
CA THR A 1145 -19.01 43.30 5.76
C THR A 1145 -17.53 43.08 5.40
N ASN A 1146 -16.71 44.13 5.37
CA ASN A 1146 -15.30 44.03 4.97
C ASN A 1146 -14.35 43.72 6.15
N ILE A 1147 -13.15 43.20 5.88
CA ILE A 1147 -12.20 42.77 6.92
C ILE A 1147 -11.86 43.87 7.93
N ASP A 1148 -11.79 45.13 7.52
CA ASP A 1148 -11.44 46.24 8.40
C ASP A 1148 -12.57 46.57 9.40
N GLN A 1149 -13.83 46.37 8.99
CA GLN A 1149 -14.97 46.38 9.90
C GLN A 1149 -14.96 45.17 10.85
N VAL A 1150 -14.67 43.96 10.36
CA VAL A 1150 -14.56 42.75 11.21
C VAL A 1150 -13.49 42.94 12.28
N ILE A 1151 -12.33 43.50 11.93
CA ILE A 1151 -11.25 43.83 12.87
C ILE A 1151 -11.71 44.87 13.90
N ALA A 1152 -12.42 45.93 13.48
CA ALA A 1152 -12.92 46.95 14.40
C ALA A 1152 -13.97 46.41 15.37
N GLU A 1153 -14.89 45.55 14.91
CA GLU A 1153 -15.90 44.92 15.76
C GLU A 1153 -15.29 43.87 16.71
N LEU A 1154 -14.38 43.00 16.25
CA LEU A 1154 -13.66 42.06 17.13
C LEU A 1154 -12.78 42.79 18.15
N SER A 1155 -12.21 43.96 17.80
CA SER A 1155 -11.47 44.82 18.73
C SER A 1155 -12.34 45.56 19.75
N ALA A 1156 -13.67 45.47 19.64
CA ALA A 1156 -14.63 45.98 20.63
C ALA A 1156 -15.33 44.85 21.42
N LEU A 1157 -15.12 43.59 21.02
CA LEU A 1157 -15.52 42.38 21.75
C LEU A 1157 -14.37 41.78 22.59
N ARG A 1158 -13.13 42.18 22.30
CA ARG A 1158 -11.91 41.94 23.09
C ARG A 1158 -11.72 43.01 24.16
#